data_AF-A0A3M7H8Y8-F1
#
_entry.id   AF-A0A3M7H8Y8-F1
#
_cell.length_a   1.000
_cell.length_b   1.000
_cell.length_c   1.000
_cell.angle_alpha   90.00
_cell.angle_beta   90.00
_cell.angle_gamma   90.00
#
_symmetry.space_group_name_H-M   'P 1'
#
loop_
_entity.id
_entity.type
_entity.pdbx_description
1 polymer ?
#
loop_
_entity_poly.entity_id
_entity_poly.type
_entity_poly.pdbx_seq_one_letter_code
_entity_poly.pdbx_strand_id
1 'polypeptide(L)'
;MRLSHACRVGEAFGSSHVARLVTRVRPLPTVSSVPPSHLSVATTTLARRQHSFVSGTFGRPAPSHQSPASLTRFTSAAEHLSPSLHKGRAHRYATMAEPLNSRSGVQRLAERLEKPLVDDRTYRVVKLPNDLEALLIHDSDTDKAAAAMDVNVGAFADAEDMPGMAHAVEHLLFMGTEKYPGENDYNQYLTKYGGYSNAFTASTSTNYYFELSATSTKSATSSANTSKESLSVPKEQAPLYGGLDRFAQFFIKPLFLEDTLDRELKAVDSENKKNLQSDNWRLNQLNKSLSSKKHPFHTFSTGNYKLLHDDPIARGIKIRDEFIGFYEKHYSANRMKLAVLGRESLDELESWVTELFSDVKNQKLPQLRWDGIPIFGAEEVQTQIFTKPVMDQRNLDIYFGYPDEEDAWDSKPGRYLSHLIGHEGPGSILAYLKNKGWANALSAGASPVCPGTGMFMLQVRLTEEGLKQYKEIVKTVFQYINIIREAGPQKWIFDEEAQLSEIDFRFMQKSPASRTVSHYSGTMQRPLPRDKLLSGQALIREFSPEGIERALADLVPENFRIVLISKELPVQPDSKEKWYGTEYKYEKIPGDFMDEIKKAAKATQAERPAELHLPVKNEFIPQRLDVEKKDVIEPAVAPKLIRHDETVRTWFKKDDRFWVPKANVHVWLRSPIANMTPLTAVLSQLYQELVRDSLDEYSYAAELAGIAYALVNHAQGLDVVVVGYNDKMSVLLEKVLVSMRDLVAKPERFDVVKERVTRGFKNFEYTEPFRQIGTYGRWITSQRSWANHELLQEIGAVTAEDVQAFFPQMLKQMHIEILAHGNLYKEDALQMTDLVQSTLKPRTLPQSQWQIRRSVVLPEGADYRYERTLANPDNINHAIEYIIYVGWNVDRSTRAKILLLGDLTSEPVFDQLRTKEQLGYVVSSAPLIYSSVAAWRVVIQSERDCHYLEQRIDAFLNDFETMLKDMPDDEFEAQKIGLINKRLEKLKNLDSECNRFWHHITSETYDFELVYRDVENIEPLTKEDMLAFYRSVFLPSSPSRIKTSTHLNAQASAESIAAKVDPAEQKRKLADTLAQVFTQLGVDTDVDALTKRFDVVDINAGDQKSILDAAAAYLKENAKIAAETVEQIVQQGPSLLEQILPSLGIRSAPAHVEIDGEPGGVDGHAKDDGKDEQESKTVVIDDVQAFKAGLPLSAAPRPVKDLSEFEETEPKL
;
A
#
# COMPACT_ATOMS: atom_id res chain seq x y z
N MET A 1 0.00 -7.31 11.57
CA MET A 1 -1.06 -7.43 10.54
C MET A 1 -1.52 -6.11 9.89
N ARG A 2 -1.70 -4.96 10.57
CA ARG A 2 -2.04 -3.71 9.81
C ARG A 2 -0.90 -3.17 8.92
N LEU A 3 0.36 -3.54 9.19
CA LEU A 3 1.52 -3.14 8.37
C LEU A 3 1.75 -4.02 7.11
N SER A 4 1.16 -5.21 7.01
CA SER A 4 1.44 -6.16 5.92
C SER A 4 0.60 -5.94 4.65
N HIS A 5 -0.58 -5.31 4.75
CA HIS A 5 -1.42 -5.01 3.56
C HIS A 5 -0.97 -3.78 2.76
N ALA A 6 -0.04 -2.97 3.26
CA ALA A 6 0.32 -1.70 2.63
C ALA A 6 1.26 -1.82 1.41
N CYS A 7 1.87 -2.99 1.17
CA CYS A 7 3.05 -3.09 0.29
C CYS A 7 2.80 -3.44 -1.19
N ARG A 8 1.58 -3.80 -1.63
CA ARG A 8 1.36 -4.36 -2.99
C ARG A 8 0.22 -3.76 -3.84
N VAL A 9 -0.68 -2.94 -3.30
CA VAL A 9 -1.76 -2.30 -4.08
C VAL A 9 -1.42 -0.82 -4.37
N GLY A 10 -0.23 -0.60 -4.93
CA GLY A 10 0.40 0.73 -5.06
C GLY A 10 0.40 1.32 -6.48
N GLU A 11 -0.26 0.68 -7.44
CA GLU A 11 -0.05 0.93 -8.89
C GLU A 11 -1.29 1.47 -9.62
N ALA A 12 -1.95 2.47 -9.02
CA ALA A 12 -3.07 3.18 -9.66
C ALA A 12 -3.11 4.71 -9.44
N PHE A 13 -2.24 5.28 -8.59
CA PHE A 13 -2.24 6.72 -8.29
C PHE A 13 -0.83 7.30 -8.23
N GLY A 14 -0.52 8.16 -9.20
CA GLY A 14 0.63 9.07 -9.11
C GLY A 14 0.39 10.13 -8.03
N SER A 15 1.31 10.23 -7.08
CA SER A 15 1.43 11.33 -6.11
C SER A 15 0.18 11.65 -5.25
N SER A 16 -0.21 10.73 -4.36
CA SER A 16 -0.69 11.11 -3.01
C SER A 16 -0.67 9.94 -2.03
N HIS A 17 0.16 10.02 -0.99
CA HIS A 17 -0.04 9.40 0.33
C HIS A 17 0.92 10.05 1.33
N VAL A 18 0.40 10.60 2.43
CA VAL A 18 1.17 11.41 3.38
C VAL A 18 1.56 10.58 4.60
N ALA A 19 2.86 10.46 4.86
CA ALA A 19 3.35 10.05 6.18
C ALA A 19 3.33 11.27 7.11
N ARG A 20 2.58 11.20 8.22
CA ARG A 20 2.36 12.24 9.28
C ARG A 20 3.66 12.69 9.97
N LEU A 21 3.59 13.70 10.87
CA LEU A 21 4.44 13.95 12.09
C LEU A 21 4.89 15.41 12.32
N VAL A 22 4.66 15.94 13.55
CA VAL A 22 4.81 17.37 13.93
C VAL A 22 4.90 17.69 15.48
N THR A 23 5.49 18.84 15.92
CA THR A 23 5.40 19.56 17.27
C THR A 23 5.68 18.85 18.60
N ARG A 24 5.77 19.52 19.78
CA ARG A 24 6.07 20.93 20.21
C ARG A 24 5.01 22.02 20.65
N VAL A 25 4.94 22.30 21.98
CA VAL A 25 5.03 23.60 22.76
C VAL A 25 3.86 23.95 23.73
N ARG A 26 4.17 24.21 25.03
CA ARG A 26 3.45 25.14 25.96
C ARG A 26 4.36 25.90 26.98
N PRO A 27 3.91 26.97 27.70
CA PRO A 27 4.81 28.01 28.30
C PRO A 27 4.48 28.50 29.76
N LEU A 28 5.11 29.63 30.19
CA LEU A 28 4.80 30.59 31.32
C LEU A 28 5.30 30.22 32.75
N PRO A 29 5.35 31.13 33.79
CA PRO A 29 4.57 32.38 34.01
C PRO A 29 5.15 33.63 34.80
N THR A 30 4.34 34.72 34.91
CA THR A 30 4.35 35.89 35.87
C THR A 30 5.40 37.04 35.66
N VAL A 31 5.29 38.30 36.17
CA VAL A 31 4.46 38.99 37.23
C VAL A 31 4.20 40.51 36.94
N SER A 32 3.08 41.10 37.44
CA SER A 32 2.80 42.56 37.70
C SER A 32 2.51 43.51 36.49
N SER A 33 1.83 44.68 36.60
CA SER A 33 1.17 45.41 37.72
C SER A 33 -0.14 46.16 37.27
N VAL A 34 -0.53 47.33 37.82
CA VAL A 34 -1.97 47.76 37.99
C VAL A 34 -2.38 49.12 37.27
N PRO A 35 -3.47 49.90 37.58
CA PRO A 35 -4.45 50.44 36.58
C PRO A 35 -4.46 52.02 36.52
N PRO A 36 -5.57 52.82 36.29
CA PRO A 36 -6.97 52.59 35.81
C PRO A 36 -7.57 53.65 34.83
N SER A 37 -8.80 53.42 34.32
CA SER A 37 -9.91 54.40 34.01
C SER A 37 -10.92 53.81 32.99
N HIS A 38 -12.19 54.25 32.85
CA HIS A 38 -13.23 54.67 33.83
C HIS A 38 -14.63 54.55 33.14
N LEU A 39 -15.73 54.51 33.93
CA LEU A 39 -17.16 54.60 33.51
C LEU A 39 -17.76 53.41 32.71
N SER A 40 -19.08 53.18 32.64
CA SER A 40 -20.12 52.93 33.68
C SER A 40 -21.52 52.79 33.03
N VAL A 41 -22.50 52.16 33.71
CA VAL A 41 -23.97 52.23 33.45
C VAL A 41 -24.44 51.49 32.15
N ALA A 42 -25.49 50.66 32.14
CA ALA A 42 -26.29 50.08 33.24
C ALA A 42 -27.02 48.78 32.84
N THR A 43 -27.57 48.11 33.86
CA THR A 43 -28.51 46.98 33.83
C THR A 43 -29.86 47.31 33.17
N THR A 44 -30.58 46.27 32.74
CA THR A 44 -31.98 46.02 33.15
C THR A 44 -32.31 44.53 33.00
N THR A 45 -33.11 44.01 33.93
CA THR A 45 -33.56 42.61 34.04
C THR A 45 -35.07 42.56 33.85
N LEU A 46 -35.67 41.47 33.31
CA LEU A 46 -36.81 40.74 33.93
C LEU A 46 -37.60 39.75 33.03
N ALA A 47 -38.06 38.68 33.71
CA ALA A 47 -39.37 38.03 33.64
C ALA A 47 -39.86 37.25 32.39
N ARG A 48 -39.98 35.93 32.62
CA ARG A 48 -41.04 35.01 32.15
C ARG A 48 -42.41 35.68 31.90
N ARG A 49 -43.16 35.14 30.93
CA ARG A 49 -44.55 34.67 31.14
C ARG A 49 -44.99 33.63 30.11
N GLN A 50 -45.83 32.69 30.55
CA GLN A 50 -46.67 31.85 29.66
C GLN A 50 -48.03 32.54 29.50
N HIS A 51 -48.75 32.30 28.38
CA HIS A 51 -50.13 31.81 28.39
C HIS A 51 -50.60 31.40 26.97
N SER A 52 -51.79 30.81 26.90
CA SER A 52 -52.40 30.10 25.76
C SER A 52 -53.67 30.82 25.23
N PHE A 53 -54.51 30.10 24.45
CA PHE A 53 -55.84 30.42 23.87
C PHE A 53 -55.89 30.95 22.41
N VAL A 54 -56.90 30.64 21.55
CA VAL A 54 -57.73 29.41 21.36
C VAL A 54 -58.59 29.44 20.05
N SER A 55 -58.79 28.26 19.42
CA SER A 55 -59.85 27.77 18.47
C SER A 55 -60.59 28.61 17.39
N GLY A 56 -60.82 27.98 16.22
CA GLY A 56 -62.16 27.89 15.57
C GLY A 56 -62.25 28.25 14.06
N THR A 57 -63.09 27.62 13.21
CA THR A 57 -63.97 26.42 13.38
C THR A 57 -64.50 25.84 12.05
N PHE A 58 -65.13 24.65 12.10
CA PHE A 58 -65.81 23.86 11.04
C PHE A 58 -64.89 23.02 10.11
N GLY A 59 -65.37 21.99 9.36
CA GLY A 59 -66.74 21.52 9.09
C GLY A 59 -66.94 19.97 9.11
N ARG A 60 -67.83 19.43 8.24
CA ARG A 60 -68.31 18.01 8.20
C ARG A 60 -69.03 17.70 6.85
N PRO A 61 -69.46 16.45 6.47
CA PRO A 61 -70.02 15.35 7.29
C PRO A 61 -69.56 13.89 6.95
N ALA A 62 -70.29 12.89 7.45
CA ALA A 62 -70.11 11.42 7.27
C ALA A 62 -71.42 10.78 6.66
N PRO A 63 -71.86 9.49 6.80
CA PRO A 63 -71.76 8.57 7.98
C PRO A 63 -71.69 7.02 7.74
N SER A 64 -71.72 6.28 8.88
CA SER A 64 -72.01 4.81 9.04
C SER A 64 -70.86 3.85 8.66
N HIS A 65 -70.75 2.57 9.10
CA HIS A 65 -71.45 1.73 10.13
C HIS A 65 -70.52 0.51 10.48
N GLN A 66 -70.73 -0.45 11.41
CA GLN A 66 -71.78 -0.79 12.41
C GLN A 66 -71.12 -1.50 13.65
N SER A 67 -71.79 -2.38 14.39
CA SER A 67 -71.25 -3.24 15.50
C SER A 67 -72.15 -4.49 15.73
N PRO A 68 -71.79 -5.53 16.55
CA PRO A 68 -71.85 -5.47 18.03
C PRO A 68 -70.85 -6.38 18.83
N ALA A 69 -71.11 -6.57 20.14
CA ALA A 69 -70.28 -7.19 21.22
C ALA A 69 -70.22 -8.76 21.21
N SER A 70 -69.58 -9.53 22.14
CA SER A 70 -69.66 -9.47 23.62
C SER A 70 -68.84 -10.53 24.44
N LEU A 71 -68.47 -10.21 25.72
CA LEU A 71 -68.30 -11.10 26.92
C LEU A 71 -67.18 -12.20 26.90
N THR A 72 -66.60 -12.76 27.99
CA THR A 72 -66.71 -12.68 29.49
C THR A 72 -65.35 -13.08 30.14
N ARG A 73 -64.77 -12.37 31.13
CA ARG A 73 -64.74 -12.55 32.64
C ARG A 73 -63.93 -13.70 33.30
N PHE A 74 -63.49 -13.42 34.55
CA PHE A 74 -62.97 -14.28 35.65
C PHE A 74 -61.47 -14.69 35.63
N THR A 75 -60.73 -14.89 36.76
CA THR A 75 -60.50 -14.12 38.04
C THR A 75 -59.49 -14.86 38.96
N SER A 76 -58.93 -14.16 39.98
CA SER A 76 -58.21 -14.68 41.20
C SER A 76 -56.87 -15.42 40.97
N ALA A 77 -55.74 -15.10 41.64
CA ALA A 77 -55.36 -15.15 43.09
C ALA A 77 -54.87 -16.56 43.53
N ALA A 78 -53.94 -16.75 44.49
CA ALA A 78 -53.37 -15.83 45.48
C ALA A 78 -51.89 -16.16 45.88
N GLU A 79 -51.40 -15.37 46.84
CA GLU A 79 -50.18 -15.42 47.70
C GLU A 79 -49.55 -16.81 47.98
N HIS A 80 -48.22 -16.98 48.15
CA HIS A 80 -47.47 -16.54 49.35
C HIS A 80 -45.92 -16.72 49.27
N LEU A 81 -45.22 -15.85 50.03
CA LEU A 81 -43.98 -16.05 50.84
C LEU A 81 -42.66 -16.63 50.25
N SER A 82 -41.58 -15.91 50.58
CA SER A 82 -40.13 -16.19 50.41
C SER A 82 -39.53 -17.00 51.61
N PRO A 83 -38.19 -17.18 51.76
CA PRO A 83 -37.05 -17.14 50.81
C PRO A 83 -36.00 -18.29 50.99
N SER A 84 -35.17 -18.61 49.97
CA SER A 84 -33.85 -19.25 50.20
C SER A 84 -32.82 -19.20 49.05
N LEU A 85 -31.67 -18.56 49.33
CA LEU A 85 -30.29 -18.92 48.94
C LEU A 85 -29.94 -19.60 47.58
N HIS A 86 -29.43 -18.77 46.66
CA HIS A 86 -28.10 -18.88 45.99
C HIS A 86 -27.77 -19.96 44.92
N LYS A 87 -27.04 -19.49 43.89
CA LYS A 87 -26.29 -20.18 42.81
C LYS A 87 -27.09 -20.94 41.72
N GLY A 88 -27.14 -20.38 40.50
CA GLY A 88 -27.46 -21.12 39.27
C GLY A 88 -27.67 -20.27 38.02
N ARG A 89 -26.80 -20.44 37.01
CA ARG A 89 -26.93 -20.05 35.57
C ARG A 89 -27.77 -18.81 35.19
N ALA A 90 -27.09 -17.76 34.74
CA ALA A 90 -27.68 -16.78 33.83
C ALA A 90 -27.59 -17.28 32.37
N HIS A 91 -28.71 -17.60 31.74
CA HIS A 91 -28.81 -17.94 30.31
C HIS A 91 -30.22 -17.61 29.78
N ARG A 92 -30.29 -17.22 28.50
CA ARG A 92 -31.48 -16.91 27.66
C ARG A 92 -31.91 -15.43 27.55
N TYR A 93 -31.08 -14.66 26.86
CA TYR A 93 -31.57 -13.83 25.74
C TYR A 93 -30.76 -14.16 24.47
N ALA A 94 -30.89 -15.41 24.01
CA ALA A 94 -30.42 -15.84 22.71
C ALA A 94 -31.65 -16.10 21.83
N THR A 95 -32.07 -15.10 21.06
CA THR A 95 -33.00 -15.30 19.96
C THR A 95 -32.28 -16.05 18.85
N MET A 96 -32.42 -17.38 18.84
CA MET A 96 -32.08 -18.16 17.65
C MET A 96 -32.95 -17.66 16.49
N ALA A 97 -32.32 -17.12 15.44
CA ALA A 97 -32.98 -17.07 14.15
C ALA A 97 -33.09 -18.50 13.63
N GLU A 98 -34.31 -18.98 13.37
CA GLU A 98 -34.48 -20.28 12.73
C GLU A 98 -33.93 -20.22 11.30
N PRO A 99 -33.19 -21.26 10.83
CA PRO A 99 -32.67 -21.27 9.48
C PRO A 99 -33.81 -21.39 8.46
N LEU A 100 -34.08 -20.29 7.75
CA LEU A 100 -34.98 -20.26 6.60
C LEU A 100 -34.33 -21.03 5.43
N ASN A 101 -34.47 -22.35 5.46
CA ASN A 101 -33.87 -23.24 4.47
C ASN A 101 -34.44 -22.97 3.06
N SER A 102 -33.55 -22.73 2.12
CA SER A 102 -33.85 -22.67 0.68
C SER A 102 -34.13 -24.07 0.12
N ARG A 103 -34.69 -24.15 -1.10
CA ARG A 103 -34.93 -25.42 -1.81
C ARG A 103 -33.64 -26.09 -2.34
N SER A 104 -32.50 -25.42 -2.30
CA SER A 104 -31.20 -25.91 -2.82
C SER A 104 -30.27 -26.48 -1.75
N GLY A 105 -30.70 -26.52 -0.48
CA GLY A 105 -29.83 -26.95 0.64
C GLY A 105 -28.86 -25.89 1.14
N VAL A 106 -28.91 -24.67 0.59
CA VAL A 106 -28.16 -23.51 1.05
C VAL A 106 -28.80 -22.95 2.32
N GLN A 107 -28.00 -22.76 3.37
CA GLN A 107 -28.42 -22.12 4.62
C GLN A 107 -28.13 -20.61 4.54
N ARG A 108 -29.15 -19.77 4.73
CA ARG A 108 -28.95 -18.31 4.84
C ARG A 108 -28.57 -17.96 6.29
N LEU A 109 -27.37 -17.42 6.49
CA LEU A 109 -26.83 -17.08 7.82
C LEU A 109 -27.19 -15.65 8.25
N ALA A 110 -27.31 -14.72 7.30
CA ALA A 110 -27.82 -13.38 7.53
C ALA A 110 -28.49 -12.82 6.27
N GLU A 111 -29.74 -12.34 6.40
CA GLU A 111 -30.52 -11.69 5.33
C GLU A 111 -30.46 -10.14 5.41
N ARG A 112 -29.87 -9.59 6.47
CA ARG A 112 -29.66 -8.15 6.71
C ARG A 112 -28.39 -7.95 7.52
N LEU A 113 -27.54 -7.02 7.08
CA LEU A 113 -26.32 -6.62 7.76
C LEU A 113 -26.46 -5.19 8.27
N GLU A 114 -25.89 -4.91 9.45
CA GLU A 114 -25.69 -3.56 9.98
C GLU A 114 -24.69 -2.83 9.09
N LYS A 115 -25.13 -1.77 8.40
CA LYS A 115 -24.38 -1.06 7.34
C LYS A 115 -24.35 0.47 7.57
N PRO A 116 -23.42 1.22 6.93
CA PRO A 116 -23.41 2.68 6.96
C PRO A 116 -24.74 3.31 6.51
N LEU A 117 -25.02 4.53 6.97
CA LEU A 117 -26.24 5.27 6.59
C LEU A 117 -26.24 5.68 5.10
N VAL A 118 -25.04 5.90 4.54
CA VAL A 118 -24.84 6.26 3.12
C VAL A 118 -24.63 5.04 2.21
N ASP A 119 -24.75 3.82 2.73
CA ASP A 119 -24.61 2.60 1.95
C ASP A 119 -25.98 2.13 1.44
N ASP A 120 -26.20 2.22 0.14
CA ASP A 120 -27.43 1.81 -0.55
C ASP A 120 -27.50 0.28 -0.80
N ARG A 121 -26.35 -0.41 -0.81
CA ARG A 121 -26.19 -1.82 -1.21
C ARG A 121 -26.98 -2.78 -0.34
N THR A 122 -27.37 -3.93 -0.89
CA THR A 122 -28.01 -5.00 -0.13
C THR A 122 -27.10 -6.22 -0.01
N TYR A 123 -27.29 -6.98 1.06
CA TYR A 123 -26.32 -7.97 1.54
C TYR A 123 -27.01 -9.24 2.01
N ARG A 124 -26.41 -10.39 1.70
CA ARG A 124 -26.77 -11.69 2.29
C ARG A 124 -25.50 -12.48 2.60
N VAL A 125 -25.45 -13.14 3.76
CA VAL A 125 -24.44 -14.18 4.04
C VAL A 125 -25.12 -15.54 3.92
N VAL A 126 -24.58 -16.41 3.08
CA VAL A 126 -25.05 -17.78 2.85
C VAL A 126 -23.98 -18.79 3.19
N LYS A 127 -24.39 -20.04 3.41
CA LYS A 127 -23.53 -21.19 3.58
C LYS A 127 -23.98 -22.32 2.65
N LEU A 128 -23.07 -22.77 1.80
CA LEU A 128 -23.30 -23.79 0.79
C LEU A 128 -23.32 -25.21 1.40
N PRO A 129 -23.85 -26.22 0.68
CA PRO A 129 -23.88 -27.62 1.15
C PRO A 129 -22.50 -28.22 1.46
N ASN A 130 -21.42 -27.65 0.92
CA ASN A 130 -20.03 -28.04 1.16
C ASN A 130 -19.36 -27.24 2.31
N ASP A 131 -20.13 -26.63 3.20
CA ASP A 131 -19.69 -25.79 4.33
C ASP A 131 -19.00 -24.44 3.98
N LEU A 132 -18.82 -24.10 2.70
CA LEU A 132 -18.31 -22.79 2.26
C LEU A 132 -19.27 -21.66 2.63
N GLU A 133 -18.78 -20.58 3.23
CA GLU A 133 -19.57 -19.36 3.48
C GLU A 133 -19.32 -18.31 2.40
N ALA A 134 -20.38 -17.65 1.93
CA ALA A 134 -20.31 -16.58 0.94
C ALA A 134 -21.08 -15.32 1.36
N LEU A 135 -20.43 -14.16 1.22
CA LEU A 135 -21.08 -12.85 1.27
C LEU A 135 -21.49 -12.43 -0.14
N LEU A 136 -22.78 -12.19 -0.33
CA LEU A 136 -23.37 -11.70 -1.56
C LEU A 136 -23.67 -10.21 -1.39
N ILE A 137 -23.19 -9.38 -2.31
CA ILE A 137 -23.34 -7.92 -2.30
C ILE A 137 -24.01 -7.48 -3.60
N HIS A 138 -25.25 -7.02 -3.51
CA HIS A 138 -25.97 -6.44 -4.64
C HIS A 138 -25.81 -4.91 -4.63
N ASP A 139 -25.24 -4.38 -5.71
CA ASP A 139 -25.10 -2.96 -6.01
C ASP A 139 -25.57 -2.72 -7.46
N SER A 140 -26.88 -2.48 -7.63
CA SER A 140 -27.50 -2.27 -8.95
C SER A 140 -26.90 -1.13 -9.77
N ASP A 141 -26.18 -0.22 -9.11
CA ASP A 141 -25.57 0.96 -9.71
C ASP A 141 -24.04 0.83 -9.90
N THR A 142 -23.40 -0.30 -9.53
CA THR A 142 -21.94 -0.49 -9.73
C THR A 142 -21.54 -0.60 -11.20
N ASP A 143 -20.35 -0.12 -11.57
CA ASP A 143 -19.78 -0.27 -12.92
C ASP A 143 -18.75 -1.41 -12.99
N LYS A 144 -18.22 -1.80 -11.83
CA LYS A 144 -17.31 -2.94 -11.66
C LYS A 144 -17.97 -4.00 -10.78
N ALA A 145 -17.99 -5.23 -11.27
CA ALA A 145 -18.32 -6.42 -10.51
C ALA A 145 -17.02 -7.09 -10.05
N ALA A 146 -17.05 -7.80 -8.93
CA ALA A 146 -15.85 -8.34 -8.30
C ALA A 146 -16.14 -9.59 -7.48
N ALA A 147 -15.12 -10.42 -7.28
CA ALA A 147 -15.16 -11.48 -6.27
C ALA A 147 -13.80 -11.69 -5.59
N ALA A 148 -13.82 -12.27 -4.39
CA ALA A 148 -12.63 -12.68 -3.68
C ALA A 148 -12.86 -13.94 -2.84
N MET A 149 -11.89 -14.84 -2.85
CA MET A 149 -11.85 -16.04 -2.01
C MET A 149 -10.72 -15.90 -0.99
N ASP A 150 -11.05 -16.02 0.29
CA ASP A 150 -10.07 -16.17 1.36
C ASP A 150 -10.04 -17.63 1.82
N VAL A 151 -8.87 -18.26 1.76
CA VAL A 151 -8.65 -19.63 2.22
C VAL A 151 -7.91 -19.56 3.56
N ASN A 152 -8.41 -20.23 4.62
CA ASN A 152 -7.78 -20.25 5.95
C ASN A 152 -6.55 -21.18 6.01
N VAL A 153 -5.57 -20.87 5.16
CA VAL A 153 -4.29 -21.56 4.93
C VAL A 153 -3.29 -20.46 4.55
N GLY A 154 -2.04 -20.54 4.99
CA GLY A 154 -1.00 -19.57 4.63
C GLY A 154 0.38 -20.12 4.99
N ALA A 155 1.39 -19.26 5.08
CA ALA A 155 2.78 -19.69 5.31
C ALA A 155 3.05 -20.41 6.67
N PHE A 156 2.08 -20.47 7.58
CA PHE A 156 2.13 -21.32 8.79
C PHE A 156 1.71 -22.79 8.52
N ALA A 157 1.30 -23.12 7.29
CA ALA A 157 0.93 -24.45 6.83
C ALA A 157 2.01 -25.11 5.94
N ASP A 158 3.05 -24.36 5.57
CA ASP A 158 4.21 -24.81 4.78
C ASP A 158 4.93 -26.00 5.45
N ALA A 159 5.58 -26.84 4.65
CA ALA A 159 6.47 -27.87 5.17
C ALA A 159 7.78 -27.22 5.68
N GLU A 160 8.35 -27.76 6.77
CA GLU A 160 9.57 -27.21 7.40
C GLU A 160 10.78 -27.21 6.45
N ASP A 161 10.79 -28.15 5.51
CA ASP A 161 11.79 -28.37 4.47
C ASP A 161 11.43 -27.75 3.10
N MET A 162 10.23 -27.14 2.96
CA MET A 162 9.81 -26.37 1.78
C MET A 162 9.08 -25.06 2.18
N PRO A 163 9.76 -24.13 2.89
CA PRO A 163 9.18 -22.84 3.27
C PRO A 163 8.87 -21.97 2.03
N GLY A 164 7.66 -21.42 1.97
CA GLY A 164 7.11 -20.71 0.82
C GLY A 164 6.08 -21.49 -0.01
N MET A 165 5.76 -22.74 0.35
CA MET A 165 4.76 -23.57 -0.37
C MET A 165 3.42 -22.87 -0.61
N ALA A 166 2.84 -22.24 0.42
CA ALA A 166 1.55 -21.54 0.29
C ALA A 166 1.60 -20.42 -0.76
N HIS A 167 2.72 -19.70 -0.84
CA HIS A 167 2.94 -18.63 -1.81
C HIS A 167 3.26 -19.16 -3.21
N ALA A 168 3.97 -20.29 -3.33
CA ALA A 168 4.16 -20.96 -4.62
C ALA A 168 2.82 -21.46 -5.19
N VAL A 169 1.97 -22.09 -4.37
CA VAL A 169 0.63 -22.53 -4.77
C VAL A 169 -0.25 -21.33 -5.16
N GLU A 170 -0.11 -20.16 -4.52
CA GLU A 170 -0.80 -18.93 -4.92
C GLU A 170 -0.56 -18.57 -6.39
N HIS A 171 0.70 -18.55 -6.85
CA HIS A 171 1.03 -18.22 -8.25
C HIS A 171 0.53 -19.33 -9.19
N LEU A 172 0.72 -20.60 -8.80
CA LEU A 172 0.38 -21.76 -9.63
C LEU A 172 -1.13 -21.95 -9.88
N LEU A 173 -2.02 -21.42 -9.04
CA LEU A 173 -3.47 -21.48 -9.31
C LEU A 173 -3.91 -20.61 -10.50
N PHE A 174 -3.11 -19.59 -10.89
CA PHE A 174 -3.41 -18.79 -12.08
C PHE A 174 -3.06 -19.51 -13.39
N MET A 175 -2.16 -20.51 -13.34
CA MET A 175 -1.55 -21.18 -14.51
C MET A 175 -2.43 -22.29 -15.12
N GLY A 176 -3.72 -22.02 -15.32
CA GLY A 176 -4.65 -22.93 -16.00
C GLY A 176 -5.31 -24.01 -15.13
N THR A 177 -6.47 -24.48 -15.58
CA THR A 177 -7.40 -25.37 -14.87
C THR A 177 -8.04 -26.37 -15.84
N GLU A 178 -8.61 -27.50 -15.37
CA GLU A 178 -9.13 -28.55 -16.28
C GLU A 178 -10.17 -28.03 -17.30
N LYS A 179 -10.97 -27.04 -16.91
CA LYS A 179 -12.01 -26.42 -17.75
C LYS A 179 -11.50 -25.23 -18.59
N TYR A 180 -10.40 -24.61 -18.18
CA TYR A 180 -9.76 -23.47 -18.83
C TYR A 180 -8.24 -23.70 -18.83
N PRO A 181 -7.71 -24.53 -19.75
CA PRO A 181 -6.35 -25.04 -19.69
C PRO A 181 -5.28 -24.08 -20.24
N GLY A 182 -5.67 -22.95 -20.83
CA GLY A 182 -4.72 -21.92 -21.25
C GLY A 182 -4.11 -21.18 -20.06
N GLU A 183 -2.80 -21.03 -20.05
CA GLU A 183 -2.01 -20.41 -18.96
C GLU A 183 -2.53 -19.01 -18.57
N ASN A 184 -3.00 -18.21 -19.54
CA ASN A 184 -3.61 -16.90 -19.34
C ASN A 184 -5.11 -16.80 -19.67
N ASP A 185 -5.85 -17.93 -19.77
CA ASP A 185 -7.31 -17.98 -20.04
C ASP A 185 -8.15 -17.11 -19.07
N TYR A 186 -7.62 -16.90 -17.87
CA TYR A 186 -8.22 -16.07 -16.81
C TYR A 186 -7.88 -14.59 -17.00
N ASN A 187 -6.59 -14.26 -17.11
CA ASN A 187 -6.12 -12.87 -17.24
C ASN A 187 -6.66 -12.22 -18.52
N GLN A 188 -6.61 -12.92 -19.66
CA GLN A 188 -7.20 -12.46 -20.92
C GLN A 188 -8.70 -12.17 -20.78
N TYR A 189 -9.46 -13.04 -20.11
CA TYR A 189 -10.90 -12.84 -19.90
C TYR A 189 -11.19 -11.59 -19.06
N LEU A 190 -10.41 -11.34 -18.00
CA LEU A 190 -10.55 -10.15 -17.18
C LEU A 190 -10.20 -8.88 -17.98
N THR A 191 -9.08 -8.89 -18.71
CA THR A 191 -8.66 -7.77 -19.57
C THR A 191 -9.68 -7.46 -20.67
N LYS A 192 -10.28 -8.48 -21.31
CA LYS A 192 -11.36 -8.34 -22.31
C LYS A 192 -12.58 -7.56 -21.78
N TYR A 193 -12.82 -7.57 -20.47
CA TYR A 193 -13.86 -6.76 -19.80
C TYR A 193 -13.31 -5.58 -18.99
N GLY A 194 -12.10 -5.10 -19.30
CA GLY A 194 -11.47 -3.95 -18.63
C GLY A 194 -11.27 -4.18 -17.12
N GLY A 195 -10.94 -5.42 -16.73
CA GLY A 195 -10.73 -5.88 -15.37
C GLY A 195 -9.27 -6.27 -15.07
N TYR A 196 -9.05 -6.76 -13.86
CA TYR A 196 -7.76 -7.35 -13.42
C TYR A 196 -7.97 -8.30 -12.24
N SER A 197 -6.95 -9.11 -11.93
CA SER A 197 -6.88 -9.94 -10.72
C SER A 197 -5.55 -9.80 -9.99
N ASN A 198 -5.53 -10.16 -8.71
CA ASN A 198 -4.32 -10.25 -7.89
C ASN A 198 -4.57 -11.19 -6.69
N ALA A 199 -3.54 -11.52 -5.93
CA ALA A 199 -3.64 -12.32 -4.72
C ALA A 199 -2.64 -11.85 -3.63
N PHE A 200 -2.70 -12.46 -2.45
CA PHE A 200 -1.60 -12.46 -1.48
C PHE A 200 -1.68 -13.64 -0.50
N THR A 201 -0.51 -14.13 -0.08
CA THR A 201 -0.36 -15.09 1.03
C THR A 201 0.15 -14.36 2.28
N ALA A 202 -0.58 -14.56 3.38
CA ALA A 202 -0.23 -14.14 4.73
C ALA A 202 0.15 -15.38 5.58
N SER A 203 0.34 -15.17 6.89
CA SER A 203 0.62 -16.27 7.83
C SER A 203 -0.45 -17.36 7.83
N THR A 204 -1.72 -16.98 7.76
CA THR A 204 -2.87 -17.87 8.01
C THR A 204 -4.02 -17.72 7.00
N SER A 205 -3.83 -16.90 5.96
CA SER A 205 -4.76 -16.85 4.82
C SER A 205 -4.03 -16.60 3.51
N THR A 206 -4.57 -17.16 2.43
CA THR A 206 -4.25 -16.79 1.04
C THR A 206 -5.54 -16.25 0.42
N ASN A 207 -5.48 -15.02 -0.09
CA ASN A 207 -6.63 -14.25 -0.54
C ASN A 207 -6.49 -13.95 -2.02
N TYR A 208 -7.37 -14.50 -2.85
CA TYR A 208 -7.39 -14.28 -4.30
C TYR A 208 -8.56 -13.36 -4.64
N TYR A 209 -8.40 -12.41 -5.55
CA TYR A 209 -9.48 -11.50 -5.93
C TYR A 209 -9.39 -10.97 -7.37
N PHE A 210 -10.53 -10.57 -7.92
CA PHE A 210 -10.62 -9.89 -9.21
C PHE A 210 -11.70 -8.81 -9.22
N GLU A 211 -11.61 -7.88 -10.18
CA GLU A 211 -12.73 -7.05 -10.63
C GLU A 211 -12.75 -6.93 -12.14
N LEU A 212 -13.94 -6.71 -12.72
CA LEU A 212 -14.19 -6.58 -14.15
C LEU A 212 -15.42 -5.69 -14.40
N SER A 213 -15.68 -5.27 -15.64
CA SER A 213 -16.85 -4.42 -15.93
C SER A 213 -18.17 -5.18 -15.75
N ALA A 214 -19.12 -4.59 -15.02
CA ALA A 214 -20.40 -5.22 -14.66
C ALA A 214 -21.37 -5.42 -15.84
N THR A 215 -21.06 -4.89 -17.03
CA THR A 215 -21.80 -5.12 -18.27
C THR A 215 -20.85 -5.40 -19.43
N SER A 216 -21.24 -6.35 -20.29
CA SER A 216 -20.59 -6.68 -21.56
C SER A 216 -20.89 -5.66 -22.66
N THR A 217 -21.96 -4.89 -22.51
CA THR A 217 -22.31 -3.76 -23.38
C THR A 217 -21.66 -2.44 -22.93
N LYS A 218 -21.61 -1.47 -23.85
CA LYS A 218 -21.38 -0.05 -23.52
C LYS A 218 -22.43 0.41 -22.50
N SER A 219 -22.03 1.12 -21.45
CA SER A 219 -23.00 1.74 -20.54
C SER A 219 -23.86 2.77 -21.29
N ALA A 220 -25.18 2.58 -21.32
CA ALA A 220 -26.12 3.44 -22.04
C ALA A 220 -26.31 4.86 -21.45
N THR A 221 -25.48 5.24 -20.48
CA THR A 221 -25.51 6.51 -19.75
C THR A 221 -24.88 7.68 -20.52
N SER A 222 -25.15 7.75 -21.82
CA SER A 222 -24.84 8.88 -22.72
C SER A 222 -26.10 9.59 -23.23
N SER A 223 -27.29 9.13 -22.83
CA SER A 223 -28.59 9.76 -23.10
C SER A 223 -29.42 9.84 -21.82
N ALA A 224 -29.97 11.02 -21.52
CA ALA A 224 -30.68 11.34 -20.28
C ALA A 224 -32.11 10.75 -20.15
N ASN A 225 -32.47 9.76 -20.99
CA ASN A 225 -33.83 9.19 -21.01
C ASN A 225 -33.83 7.68 -21.33
N THR A 226 -33.61 6.86 -20.30
CA THR A 226 -34.01 5.44 -20.31
C THR A 226 -34.53 5.06 -18.92
N SER A 227 -35.58 4.25 -18.85
CA SER A 227 -36.17 3.73 -17.61
C SER A 227 -35.16 2.88 -16.82
N LYS A 228 -35.28 2.84 -15.48
CA LYS A 228 -34.58 1.87 -14.61
C LYS A 228 -35.18 0.46 -14.74
N GLU A 229 -35.32 -0.04 -15.96
CA GLU A 229 -35.61 -1.45 -16.23
C GLU A 229 -34.29 -2.20 -16.27
N SER A 230 -34.06 -3.01 -15.23
CA SER A 230 -32.97 -4.00 -15.22
C SER A 230 -33.29 -5.09 -16.24
N LEU A 231 -32.93 -4.84 -17.50
CA LEU A 231 -32.87 -5.88 -18.53
C LEU A 231 -31.91 -6.96 -18.02
N SER A 232 -32.47 -8.10 -17.60
CA SER A 232 -31.72 -9.25 -17.11
C SER A 232 -30.82 -9.76 -18.24
N VAL A 233 -29.54 -9.42 -18.17
CA VAL A 233 -28.53 -9.92 -19.12
C VAL A 233 -28.53 -11.45 -19.01
N PRO A 234 -28.63 -12.20 -20.12
CA PRO A 234 -28.52 -13.65 -20.08
C PRO A 234 -27.26 -14.07 -19.33
N LYS A 235 -27.34 -15.13 -18.52
CA LYS A 235 -26.25 -15.62 -17.67
C LYS A 235 -24.95 -15.84 -18.46
N GLU A 236 -25.07 -16.29 -19.70
CA GLU A 236 -24.00 -16.57 -20.65
C GLU A 236 -23.31 -15.29 -21.18
N GLN A 237 -23.96 -14.13 -21.04
CA GLN A 237 -23.50 -12.81 -21.48
C GLN A 237 -23.08 -11.90 -20.32
N ALA A 238 -23.27 -12.32 -19.06
CA ALA A 238 -22.89 -11.58 -17.87
C ALA A 238 -21.39 -11.75 -17.57
N PRO A 239 -20.56 -10.67 -17.62
CA PRO A 239 -19.12 -10.80 -17.39
C PRO A 239 -18.75 -11.36 -16.01
N LEU A 240 -19.54 -11.02 -14.98
CA LEU A 240 -19.32 -11.55 -13.63
C LEU A 240 -19.44 -13.07 -13.58
N TYR A 241 -20.44 -13.66 -14.28
CA TYR A 241 -20.62 -15.11 -14.29
C TYR A 241 -19.42 -15.81 -14.94
N GLY A 242 -18.98 -15.38 -16.12
CA GLY A 242 -17.85 -16.02 -16.82
C GLY A 242 -16.48 -15.79 -16.16
N GLY A 243 -16.36 -14.76 -15.32
CA GLY A 243 -15.21 -14.53 -14.42
C GLY A 243 -15.26 -15.42 -13.18
N LEU A 244 -16.42 -15.50 -12.51
CA LEU A 244 -16.66 -16.41 -11.39
C LEU A 244 -16.45 -17.87 -11.77
N ASP A 245 -16.88 -18.28 -12.98
CA ASP A 245 -16.78 -19.65 -13.45
C ASP A 245 -15.32 -20.10 -13.55
N ARG A 246 -14.46 -19.26 -14.16
CA ARG A 246 -13.00 -19.45 -14.19
C ARG A 246 -12.39 -19.45 -12.79
N PHE A 247 -12.75 -18.44 -11.99
CA PHE A 247 -12.24 -18.27 -10.63
C PHE A 247 -12.58 -19.45 -9.71
N ALA A 248 -13.76 -20.07 -9.88
CA ALA A 248 -14.13 -21.27 -9.13
C ALA A 248 -13.22 -22.46 -9.43
N GLN A 249 -12.71 -22.58 -10.67
CA GLN A 249 -11.86 -23.72 -11.06
C GLN A 249 -10.53 -23.78 -10.30
N PHE A 250 -10.01 -22.63 -9.83
CA PHE A 250 -8.84 -22.54 -8.95
C PHE A 250 -9.03 -23.39 -7.68
N PHE A 251 -10.27 -23.50 -7.20
CA PHE A 251 -10.66 -24.20 -5.96
C PHE A 251 -11.33 -25.57 -6.21
N ILE A 252 -11.38 -26.00 -7.48
CA ILE A 252 -12.00 -27.26 -7.91
C ILE A 252 -10.95 -28.17 -8.56
N LYS A 253 -10.32 -27.74 -9.67
CA LYS A 253 -9.34 -28.50 -10.46
C LYS A 253 -8.29 -27.60 -11.16
N PRO A 254 -7.37 -26.97 -10.43
CA PRO A 254 -6.15 -26.40 -11.01
C PRO A 254 -5.27 -27.49 -11.63
N LEU A 255 -4.53 -27.16 -12.70
CA LEU A 255 -3.70 -28.14 -13.42
C LEU A 255 -2.27 -28.29 -12.86
N PHE A 256 -1.74 -27.24 -12.22
CA PHE A 256 -0.33 -27.15 -11.82
C PHE A 256 0.59 -27.55 -12.99
N LEU A 257 0.49 -26.89 -14.14
CA LEU A 257 1.18 -27.32 -15.37
C LEU A 257 2.70 -27.49 -15.17
N GLU A 258 3.25 -28.62 -15.62
CA GLU A 258 4.68 -28.95 -15.44
C GLU A 258 5.57 -27.87 -16.10
N ASP A 259 5.21 -27.47 -17.33
CA ASP A 259 5.94 -26.47 -18.14
C ASP A 259 5.80 -25.01 -17.63
N THR A 260 4.91 -24.76 -16.65
CA THR A 260 4.77 -23.45 -15.99
C THR A 260 5.45 -23.41 -14.62
N LEU A 261 5.61 -24.58 -13.96
CA LEU A 261 6.10 -24.68 -12.59
C LEU A 261 7.49 -24.05 -12.40
N ASP A 262 8.44 -24.41 -13.26
CA ASP A 262 9.80 -23.84 -13.27
C ASP A 262 9.81 -22.30 -13.40
N ARG A 263 8.95 -21.76 -14.27
CA ARG A 263 8.85 -20.33 -14.56
C ARG A 263 8.28 -19.56 -13.37
N GLU A 264 7.22 -20.04 -12.76
CA GLU A 264 6.61 -19.35 -11.61
C GLU A 264 7.45 -19.49 -10.32
N LEU A 265 8.21 -20.57 -10.15
CA LEU A 265 9.21 -20.63 -9.08
C LEU A 265 10.35 -19.60 -9.27
N LYS A 266 10.72 -19.27 -10.52
CA LYS A 266 11.63 -18.15 -10.84
C LYS A 266 10.99 -16.78 -10.62
N ALA A 267 9.68 -16.65 -10.86
CA ALA A 267 8.93 -15.45 -10.52
C ALA A 267 8.90 -15.18 -9.00
N VAL A 268 8.70 -16.22 -8.18
CA VAL A 268 8.81 -16.17 -6.71
C VAL A 268 10.24 -15.84 -6.24
N ASP A 269 11.25 -16.39 -6.90
CA ASP A 269 12.66 -16.09 -6.61
C ASP A 269 13.02 -14.63 -6.89
N SER A 270 12.62 -14.10 -8.05
CA SER A 270 12.77 -12.68 -8.41
C SER A 270 12.05 -11.77 -7.41
N GLU A 271 10.89 -12.19 -6.91
CA GLU A 271 10.20 -11.48 -5.84
C GLU A 271 11.04 -11.42 -4.55
N ASN A 272 11.61 -12.54 -4.12
CA ASN A 272 12.45 -12.60 -2.95
C ASN A 272 13.74 -11.78 -3.12
N LYS A 273 14.37 -11.84 -4.30
CA LYS A 273 15.56 -11.05 -4.65
C LYS A 273 15.30 -9.55 -4.59
N LYS A 274 14.18 -9.07 -5.14
CA LYS A 274 13.70 -7.68 -4.97
C LYS A 274 13.59 -7.29 -3.49
N ASN A 275 13.17 -8.20 -2.62
CA ASN A 275 13.03 -7.93 -1.18
C ASN A 275 14.38 -7.90 -0.43
N LEU A 276 15.50 -8.38 -1.00
CA LEU A 276 16.79 -8.55 -0.30
C LEU A 276 17.31 -7.27 0.37
N GLN A 277 17.21 -6.14 -0.33
CA GLN A 277 17.68 -4.83 0.12
C GLN A 277 16.57 -3.97 0.77
N SER A 278 15.35 -4.51 0.91
CA SER A 278 14.18 -3.78 1.41
C SER A 278 14.04 -3.97 2.93
N ASP A 279 14.39 -2.95 3.71
CA ASP A 279 14.46 -3.02 5.19
C ASP A 279 13.19 -3.55 5.86
N ASN A 280 12.01 -3.28 5.29
CA ASN A 280 10.73 -3.81 5.80
C ASN A 280 10.70 -5.34 5.81
N TRP A 281 11.30 -6.00 4.81
CA TRP A 281 11.41 -7.46 4.75
C TRP A 281 12.54 -7.98 5.63
N ARG A 282 13.72 -7.33 5.57
CA ARG A 282 14.91 -7.66 6.36
C ARG A 282 14.63 -7.67 7.87
N LEU A 283 13.97 -6.62 8.37
CA LEU A 283 13.62 -6.44 9.78
C LEU A 283 12.47 -7.34 10.21
N ASN A 284 11.45 -7.52 9.36
CA ASN A 284 10.35 -8.45 9.64
C ASN A 284 10.86 -9.90 9.75
N GLN A 285 11.69 -10.36 8.81
CA GLN A 285 12.26 -11.71 8.88
C GLN A 285 13.29 -11.86 10.01
N LEU A 286 14.05 -10.82 10.37
CA LEU A 286 14.87 -10.85 11.59
C LEU A 286 14.01 -11.03 12.85
N ASN A 287 12.93 -10.25 12.98
CA ASN A 287 11.98 -10.35 14.09
C ASN A 287 11.34 -11.75 14.18
N LYS A 288 11.00 -12.35 13.04
CA LYS A 288 10.57 -13.76 12.93
C LYS A 288 11.66 -14.75 13.33
N SER A 289 12.83 -14.72 12.69
CA SER A 289 13.92 -15.69 12.90
C SER A 289 14.48 -15.67 14.33
N LEU A 290 14.27 -14.57 15.08
CA LEU A 290 14.57 -14.43 16.51
C LEU A 290 13.33 -14.61 17.43
N SER A 291 12.22 -15.14 16.92
CA SER A 291 11.06 -15.57 17.72
C SER A 291 11.14 -17.06 18.05
N SER A 292 10.29 -17.53 18.96
CA SER A 292 10.42 -18.89 19.49
C SER A 292 10.14 -19.96 18.44
N LYS A 293 11.06 -20.93 18.30
CA LYS A 293 10.99 -22.04 17.35
C LYS A 293 9.78 -22.98 17.55
N LYS A 294 9.05 -22.81 18.65
CA LYS A 294 7.78 -23.52 18.92
C LYS A 294 6.58 -22.91 18.18
N HIS A 295 6.71 -21.69 17.65
CA HIS A 295 5.64 -20.97 16.96
C HIS A 295 6.01 -20.78 15.48
N PRO A 296 5.10 -21.06 14.52
CA PRO A 296 5.43 -20.99 13.09
C PRO A 296 5.72 -19.57 12.59
N PHE A 297 5.47 -18.53 13.38
CA PHE A 297 5.90 -17.16 13.04
C PHE A 297 7.38 -17.06 12.66
N HIS A 298 8.25 -17.93 13.18
CA HIS A 298 9.66 -17.90 12.82
C HIS A 298 10.00 -18.32 11.37
N THR A 299 9.07 -18.92 10.62
CA THR A 299 9.35 -19.44 9.28
C THR A 299 9.61 -18.34 8.25
N PHE A 300 10.45 -18.67 7.27
CA PHE A 300 10.51 -17.94 6.01
C PHE A 300 9.22 -18.19 5.22
N SER A 301 8.62 -17.13 4.67
CA SER A 301 7.27 -17.21 4.07
C SER A 301 7.20 -16.78 2.60
N THR A 302 8.31 -16.33 2.02
CA THR A 302 8.35 -15.87 0.61
C THR A 302 8.62 -17.04 -0.34
N GLY A 303 9.45 -18.00 0.10
CA GLY A 303 10.07 -18.96 -0.81
C GLY A 303 11.21 -18.34 -1.62
N ASN A 304 11.96 -19.21 -2.30
CA ASN A 304 12.92 -18.87 -3.34
C ASN A 304 13.12 -20.11 -4.23
N TYR A 305 13.81 -19.99 -5.36
CA TYR A 305 13.92 -21.10 -6.32
C TYR A 305 14.59 -22.32 -5.68
N LYS A 306 15.71 -22.13 -4.97
CA LYS A 306 16.47 -23.22 -4.35
C LYS A 306 15.64 -24.06 -3.37
N LEU A 307 14.85 -23.42 -2.51
CA LEU A 307 14.04 -24.11 -1.47
C LEU A 307 12.81 -24.84 -2.04
N LEU A 308 12.36 -24.44 -3.23
CA LEU A 308 11.11 -24.91 -3.85
C LEU A 308 11.34 -25.80 -5.08
N HIS A 309 12.54 -25.76 -5.67
CA HIS A 309 12.97 -26.54 -6.83
C HIS A 309 14.20 -27.42 -6.50
N ASP A 310 15.36 -26.82 -6.25
CA ASP A 310 16.64 -27.54 -6.21
C ASP A 310 16.79 -28.45 -4.98
N ASP A 311 16.59 -27.94 -3.77
CA ASP A 311 16.75 -28.67 -2.52
C ASP A 311 15.73 -29.83 -2.36
N PRO A 312 14.48 -29.74 -2.87
CA PRO A 312 13.60 -30.90 -3.02
C PRO A 312 14.07 -31.92 -4.08
N ILE A 313 14.46 -31.48 -5.28
CA ILE A 313 14.89 -32.38 -6.36
C ILE A 313 16.16 -33.14 -5.98
N ALA A 314 17.11 -32.49 -5.30
CA ALA A 314 18.31 -33.12 -4.74
C ALA A 314 18.01 -34.18 -3.67
N ARG A 315 16.80 -34.19 -3.10
CA ARG A 315 16.29 -35.22 -2.17
C ARG A 315 15.44 -36.29 -2.86
N GLY A 316 15.34 -36.25 -4.19
CA GLY A 316 14.52 -37.16 -4.99
C GLY A 316 13.01 -36.85 -4.98
N ILE A 317 12.62 -35.65 -4.53
CA ILE A 317 11.21 -35.23 -4.42
C ILE A 317 10.72 -34.69 -5.76
N LYS A 318 9.51 -35.13 -6.15
CA LYS A 318 8.78 -34.55 -7.28
C LYS A 318 8.03 -33.31 -6.83
N ILE A 319 8.62 -32.14 -7.06
CA ILE A 319 8.08 -30.85 -6.60
C ILE A 319 6.61 -30.61 -6.97
N ARG A 320 6.19 -31.00 -8.19
CA ARG A 320 4.80 -30.87 -8.64
C ARG A 320 3.82 -31.71 -7.79
N ASP A 321 4.19 -32.94 -7.45
CA ASP A 321 3.37 -33.82 -6.62
C ASP A 321 3.22 -33.25 -5.19
N GLU A 322 4.22 -32.54 -4.67
CA GLU A 322 4.15 -31.85 -3.37
C GLU A 322 3.29 -30.57 -3.40
N PHE A 323 3.30 -29.78 -4.48
CA PHE A 323 2.40 -28.62 -4.61
C PHE A 323 0.93 -29.05 -4.77
N ILE A 324 0.68 -30.11 -5.55
CA ILE A 324 -0.63 -30.77 -5.63
C ILE A 324 -1.01 -31.32 -4.24
N GLY A 325 -0.10 -32.01 -3.56
CA GLY A 325 -0.30 -32.56 -2.22
C GLY A 325 -0.60 -31.49 -1.17
N PHE A 326 0.05 -30.32 -1.21
CA PHE A 326 -0.24 -29.18 -0.35
C PHE A 326 -1.66 -28.67 -0.58
N TYR A 327 -2.04 -28.45 -1.84
CA TYR A 327 -3.39 -28.04 -2.21
C TYR A 327 -4.43 -29.07 -1.74
N GLU A 328 -4.26 -30.35 -2.10
CA GLU A 328 -5.13 -31.44 -1.70
C GLU A 328 -5.25 -31.64 -0.18
N LYS A 329 -4.21 -31.30 0.59
CA LYS A 329 -4.17 -31.44 2.06
C LYS A 329 -4.83 -30.27 2.79
N HIS A 330 -4.79 -29.06 2.22
CA HIS A 330 -5.13 -27.83 2.94
C HIS A 330 -6.32 -27.06 2.38
N TYR A 331 -6.54 -27.09 1.06
CA TYR A 331 -7.66 -26.41 0.40
C TYR A 331 -8.93 -27.24 0.61
N SER A 332 -9.88 -26.67 1.37
CA SER A 332 -11.15 -27.31 1.71
C SER A 332 -12.23 -26.25 1.83
N ALA A 333 -13.40 -26.51 1.24
CA ALA A 333 -14.55 -25.61 1.24
C ALA A 333 -14.90 -25.03 2.62
N ASN A 334 -14.82 -25.85 3.68
CA ASN A 334 -15.13 -25.42 5.05
C ASN A 334 -14.13 -24.40 5.66
N ARG A 335 -12.95 -24.23 5.06
CA ARG A 335 -11.94 -23.20 5.39
C ARG A 335 -12.01 -21.96 4.48
N MET A 336 -12.89 -21.97 3.48
CA MET A 336 -13.00 -20.91 2.48
C MET A 336 -14.13 -19.93 2.81
N LYS A 337 -13.89 -18.65 2.52
CA LYS A 337 -14.84 -17.55 2.63
C LYS A 337 -14.86 -16.76 1.32
N LEU A 338 -15.97 -16.80 0.60
CA LEU A 338 -16.15 -16.10 -0.67
C LEU A 338 -16.87 -14.77 -0.45
N ALA A 339 -16.50 -13.72 -1.18
CA ALA A 339 -17.30 -12.51 -1.29
C ALA A 339 -17.52 -12.18 -2.77
N VAL A 340 -18.75 -11.84 -3.15
CA VAL A 340 -19.14 -11.51 -4.54
C VAL A 340 -19.94 -10.22 -4.56
N LEU A 341 -19.60 -9.32 -5.49
CA LEU A 341 -20.26 -8.03 -5.70
C LEU A 341 -20.68 -7.90 -7.17
N GLY A 342 -21.97 -7.69 -7.42
CA GLY A 342 -22.56 -7.58 -8.76
C GLY A 342 -23.76 -6.64 -8.83
N ARG A 343 -24.29 -6.46 -10.05
CA ARG A 343 -25.58 -5.77 -10.30
C ARG A 343 -26.78 -6.70 -10.09
N GLU A 344 -26.54 -7.98 -10.21
CA GLU A 344 -27.49 -9.08 -10.14
C GLU A 344 -28.10 -9.18 -8.74
N SER A 345 -29.34 -9.67 -8.64
CA SER A 345 -30.05 -9.76 -7.37
C SER A 345 -29.38 -10.76 -6.41
N LEU A 346 -29.63 -10.61 -5.11
CA LEU A 346 -29.09 -11.53 -4.10
C LEU A 346 -29.52 -13.00 -4.34
N ASP A 347 -30.67 -13.25 -4.96
CA ASP A 347 -31.13 -14.60 -5.30
C ASP A 347 -30.44 -15.14 -6.58
N GLU A 348 -30.09 -14.30 -7.56
CA GLU A 348 -29.26 -14.68 -8.71
C GLU A 348 -27.82 -14.97 -8.27
N LEU A 349 -27.22 -14.10 -7.47
CA LEU A 349 -25.88 -14.30 -6.89
C LEU A 349 -25.83 -15.54 -6.00
N GLU A 350 -26.90 -15.84 -5.23
CA GLU A 350 -27.02 -17.08 -4.45
C GLU A 350 -27.05 -18.30 -5.37
N SER A 351 -27.82 -18.24 -6.47
CA SER A 351 -27.89 -19.31 -7.47
C SER A 351 -26.53 -19.56 -8.14
N TRP A 352 -25.85 -18.50 -8.60
CA TRP A 352 -24.54 -18.61 -9.27
C TRP A 352 -23.44 -19.12 -8.33
N VAL A 353 -23.39 -18.61 -7.09
CA VAL A 353 -22.40 -19.09 -6.10
C VAL A 353 -22.67 -20.54 -5.71
N THR A 354 -23.94 -20.95 -5.60
CA THR A 354 -24.30 -22.36 -5.35
C THR A 354 -23.89 -23.24 -6.52
N GLU A 355 -24.16 -22.84 -7.76
CA GLU A 355 -23.81 -23.60 -8.96
C GLU A 355 -22.29 -23.75 -9.13
N LEU A 356 -21.54 -22.65 -9.01
CA LEU A 356 -20.11 -22.61 -9.32
C LEU A 356 -19.20 -23.13 -8.20
N PHE A 357 -19.60 -22.99 -6.92
CA PHE A 357 -18.70 -23.27 -5.78
C PHE A 357 -19.13 -24.47 -4.91
N SER A 358 -20.25 -25.16 -5.20
CA SER A 358 -20.62 -26.37 -4.44
C SER A 358 -19.68 -27.56 -4.68
N ASP A 359 -19.05 -27.64 -5.85
CA ASP A 359 -18.12 -28.72 -6.21
C ASP A 359 -16.72 -28.56 -5.56
N VAL A 360 -16.45 -27.43 -4.88
CA VAL A 360 -15.25 -27.26 -4.06
C VAL A 360 -15.22 -28.34 -2.97
N LYS A 361 -14.16 -29.13 -2.94
CA LYS A 361 -13.99 -30.32 -2.07
C LYS A 361 -14.11 -29.95 -0.59
N ASN A 362 -15.14 -30.43 0.11
CA ASN A 362 -15.25 -30.31 1.57
C ASN A 362 -14.57 -31.50 2.26
N GLN A 363 -13.39 -31.24 2.83
CA GLN A 363 -12.57 -32.21 3.55
C GLN A 363 -12.81 -32.17 5.06
N LYS A 364 -13.69 -31.28 5.55
CA LYS A 364 -14.08 -31.12 6.96
C LYS A 364 -12.89 -30.93 7.91
N LEU A 365 -11.89 -30.18 7.44
CA LEU A 365 -10.66 -29.93 8.17
C LEU A 365 -10.93 -29.04 9.40
N PRO A 366 -10.26 -29.25 10.55
CA PRO A 366 -10.35 -28.33 11.67
C PRO A 366 -9.84 -26.93 11.30
N GLN A 367 -10.31 -25.91 12.01
CA GLN A 367 -9.74 -24.55 11.95
C GLN A 367 -8.27 -24.60 12.39
N LEU A 368 -7.40 -23.81 11.74
CA LEU A 368 -6.02 -23.64 12.18
C LEU A 368 -5.97 -22.61 13.32
N ARG A 369 -5.42 -23.00 14.47
CA ARG A 369 -5.27 -22.18 15.68
C ARG A 369 -3.94 -22.51 16.37
N TRP A 370 -3.39 -21.56 17.12
CA TRP A 370 -2.10 -21.70 17.82
C TRP A 370 -2.20 -21.30 19.31
N ASP A 371 -3.36 -21.59 19.90
CA ASP A 371 -3.72 -21.24 21.27
C ASP A 371 -2.65 -21.61 22.30
N GLY A 372 -2.19 -20.64 23.08
CA GLY A 372 -1.22 -20.86 24.15
C GLY A 372 0.22 -21.12 23.69
N ILE A 373 0.52 -20.98 22.39
CA ILE A 373 1.89 -21.07 21.86
C ILE A 373 2.46 -19.64 21.73
N PRO A 374 3.34 -19.18 22.64
CA PRO A 374 3.82 -17.80 22.63
C PRO A 374 4.83 -17.54 21.52
N ILE A 375 4.77 -16.37 20.90
CA ILE A 375 5.77 -15.90 19.93
C ILE A 375 7.12 -15.66 20.63
N PHE A 376 7.09 -15.15 21.86
CA PHE A 376 8.26 -14.93 22.71
C PHE A 376 8.11 -15.78 23.97
N GLY A 377 8.96 -16.79 24.13
CA GLY A 377 9.08 -17.57 25.36
C GLY A 377 10.07 -16.92 26.34
N ALA A 378 10.42 -17.67 27.40
CA ALA A 378 11.34 -17.20 28.44
C ALA A 378 12.75 -16.83 27.91
N GLU A 379 13.17 -17.42 26.79
CA GLU A 379 14.46 -17.10 26.16
C GLU A 379 14.38 -15.85 25.28
N GLU A 380 13.24 -15.60 24.65
CA GLU A 380 13.05 -14.51 23.70
C GLU A 380 12.54 -13.20 24.35
N VAL A 381 11.94 -13.25 25.54
CA VAL A 381 11.62 -12.05 26.37
C VAL A 381 12.83 -11.56 27.18
N GLN A 382 12.80 -10.29 27.59
CA GLN A 382 13.90 -9.56 28.24
C GLN A 382 15.18 -9.58 27.38
N THR A 383 15.03 -9.42 26.07
CA THR A 383 16.12 -9.38 25.08
C THR A 383 16.25 -7.99 24.43
N GLN A 384 17.47 -7.67 24.01
CA GLN A 384 17.77 -6.53 23.16
C GLN A 384 18.47 -7.00 21.88
N ILE A 385 18.03 -6.45 20.75
CA ILE A 385 18.56 -6.72 19.42
C ILE A 385 19.12 -5.41 18.87
N PHE A 386 20.36 -5.45 18.37
CA PHE A 386 20.99 -4.34 17.67
C PHE A 386 21.15 -4.73 16.20
N THR A 387 20.63 -3.96 15.24
CA THR A 387 20.65 -4.36 13.82
C THR A 387 20.83 -3.21 12.84
N LYS A 388 21.54 -3.49 11.73
CA LYS A 388 21.88 -2.49 10.70
C LYS A 388 20.86 -2.50 9.53
N PRO A 389 20.18 -1.37 9.27
CA PRO A 389 19.36 -1.16 8.09
C PRO A 389 20.20 -0.82 6.84
N VAL A 390 19.64 -1.08 5.66
CA VAL A 390 20.19 -0.70 4.34
C VAL A 390 20.00 0.79 4.11
N MET A 391 18.83 1.35 4.45
CA MET A 391 18.60 2.79 4.46
C MET A 391 19.16 3.42 5.74
N ASP A 392 19.51 4.70 5.72
CA ASP A 392 19.82 5.43 6.95
C ASP A 392 18.52 5.72 7.72
N GLN A 393 18.26 4.89 8.73
CA GLN A 393 17.13 5.04 9.64
C GLN A 393 17.54 4.69 11.06
N ARG A 394 16.87 5.33 12.03
CA ARG A 394 17.12 5.21 13.46
C ARG A 394 15.79 4.96 14.14
N ASN A 395 15.50 3.72 14.53
CA ASN A 395 14.24 3.34 15.19
C ASN A 395 14.54 2.54 16.47
N LEU A 396 13.68 2.69 17.47
CA LEU A 396 13.56 1.80 18.62
C LEU A 396 12.18 1.14 18.54
N ASP A 397 12.15 -0.16 18.26
CA ASP A 397 10.94 -0.97 18.38
C ASP A 397 10.92 -1.65 19.76
N ILE A 398 9.75 -1.66 20.38
CA ILE A 398 9.46 -2.37 21.63
C ILE A 398 8.30 -3.32 21.35
N TYR A 399 8.51 -4.61 21.60
CA TYR A 399 7.56 -5.68 21.34
C TYR A 399 7.16 -6.35 22.66
N PHE A 400 5.87 -6.52 22.89
CA PHE A 400 5.30 -7.30 23.98
C PHE A 400 4.60 -8.55 23.42
N GLY A 401 4.69 -9.66 24.14
CA GLY A 401 3.78 -10.79 23.93
C GLY A 401 2.36 -10.37 24.29
N TYR A 402 1.36 -10.73 23.49
CA TYR A 402 -0.01 -10.21 23.66
C TYR A 402 -1.04 -11.25 23.21
N PRO A 403 -2.21 -11.34 23.84
CA PRO A 403 -3.29 -12.22 23.38
C PRO A 403 -3.83 -11.78 22.01
N ASP A 404 -4.51 -12.69 21.31
CA ASP A 404 -5.42 -12.28 20.23
C ASP A 404 -6.75 -11.77 20.84
N GLU A 405 -7.40 -10.84 20.14
CA GLU A 405 -8.61 -10.14 20.59
C GLU A 405 -9.88 -10.60 19.84
N GLU A 406 -9.86 -11.77 19.20
CA GLU A 406 -10.98 -12.25 18.36
C GLU A 406 -12.31 -12.38 19.13
N ASP A 407 -12.26 -12.82 20.39
CA ASP A 407 -13.42 -12.90 21.30
C ASP A 407 -13.81 -11.53 21.89
N ALA A 408 -12.90 -10.54 21.88
CA ALA A 408 -13.10 -9.19 22.43
C ALA A 408 -13.45 -8.17 21.33
N TRP A 409 -14.03 -8.63 20.21
CA TRP A 409 -14.23 -7.83 19.00
C TRP A 409 -15.12 -6.59 19.18
N ASP A 410 -15.97 -6.53 20.20
CA ASP A 410 -16.89 -5.41 20.50
C ASP A 410 -16.35 -4.41 21.54
N SER A 411 -15.42 -4.83 22.40
CA SER A 411 -14.77 -3.99 23.43
C SER A 411 -13.37 -3.50 23.03
N LYS A 412 -12.64 -4.25 22.19
CA LYS A 412 -11.35 -3.88 21.57
C LYS A 412 -10.31 -3.25 22.54
N PRO A 413 -9.98 -3.86 23.69
CA PRO A 413 -9.13 -3.20 24.70
C PRO A 413 -7.73 -2.80 24.19
N GLY A 414 -7.16 -3.54 23.23
CA GLY A 414 -5.92 -3.19 22.55
C GLY A 414 -6.00 -1.92 21.72
N ARG A 415 -7.18 -1.55 21.19
CA ARG A 415 -7.39 -0.25 20.52
C ARG A 415 -7.30 0.90 21.51
N TYR A 416 -7.98 0.79 22.65
CA TYR A 416 -7.92 1.77 23.75
C TYR A 416 -6.47 1.99 24.25
N LEU A 417 -5.71 0.91 24.45
CA LEU A 417 -4.29 1.02 24.84
C LEU A 417 -3.42 1.62 23.71
N SER A 418 -3.71 1.29 22.45
CA SER A 418 -3.02 1.88 21.29
C SER A 418 -3.27 3.38 21.16
N HIS A 419 -4.51 3.85 21.42
CA HIS A 419 -4.85 5.27 21.43
C HIS A 419 -4.07 6.04 22.50
N LEU A 420 -3.97 5.51 23.72
CA LEU A 420 -3.24 6.16 24.82
C LEU A 420 -1.72 6.16 24.62
N ILE A 421 -1.14 4.98 24.35
CA ILE A 421 0.31 4.82 24.22
C ILE A 421 0.81 5.47 22.91
N GLY A 422 -0.01 5.46 21.86
CA GLY A 422 0.24 6.08 20.57
C GLY A 422 -0.18 7.54 20.44
N HIS A 423 -0.58 8.21 21.52
CA HIS A 423 -1.06 9.59 21.48
C HIS A 423 0.04 10.56 21.04
N GLU A 424 -0.26 11.54 20.19
CA GLU A 424 0.72 12.54 19.72
C GLU A 424 0.48 13.95 20.30
N GLY A 425 -0.69 14.21 20.87
CA GLY A 425 -1.02 15.47 21.56
C GLY A 425 -0.42 15.60 22.99
N PRO A 426 -0.54 16.80 23.62
CA PRO A 426 0.09 17.13 24.90
C PRO A 426 -0.14 16.12 26.02
N GLY A 427 0.91 15.88 26.81
CA GLY A 427 0.96 14.87 27.85
C GLY A 427 1.54 13.53 27.42
N SER A 428 1.64 13.25 26.12
CA SER A 428 2.04 11.93 25.63
C SER A 428 3.54 11.67 25.65
N ILE A 429 3.88 10.38 25.50
CA ILE A 429 5.25 9.90 25.26
C ILE A 429 5.89 10.67 24.09
N LEU A 430 5.20 10.79 22.96
CA LEU A 430 5.78 11.44 21.78
C LEU A 430 6.02 12.94 22.00
N ALA A 431 5.06 13.66 22.58
CA ALA A 431 5.20 15.08 22.86
C ALA A 431 6.42 15.33 23.78
N TYR A 432 6.59 14.54 24.84
CA TYR A 432 7.76 14.61 25.71
C TYR A 432 9.07 14.33 24.96
N LEU A 433 9.15 13.23 24.20
CA LEU A 433 10.35 12.85 23.45
C LEU A 433 10.73 13.84 22.34
N LYS A 434 9.76 14.50 21.70
CA LYS A 434 10.00 15.56 20.70
C LYS A 434 10.51 16.84 21.35
N ASN A 435 10.00 17.20 22.52
CA ASN A 435 10.47 18.36 23.28
C ASN A 435 11.87 18.13 23.89
N LYS A 436 12.28 16.89 24.20
CA LYS A 436 13.68 16.52 24.49
C LYS A 436 14.59 16.44 23.25
N GLY A 437 14.03 16.49 22.04
CA GLY A 437 14.79 16.30 20.79
C GLY A 437 15.23 14.85 20.54
N TRP A 438 14.63 13.86 21.20
CA TRP A 438 14.99 12.45 21.11
C TRP A 438 14.19 11.68 20.04
N ALA A 439 12.92 12.01 19.86
CA ALA A 439 12.08 11.39 18.84
C ALA A 439 11.66 12.38 17.75
N ASN A 440 11.40 11.83 16.56
CA ASN A 440 10.56 12.44 15.53
C ASN A 440 9.13 11.88 15.59
N ALA A 441 9.00 10.57 15.82
CA ALA A 441 7.77 9.80 15.67
C ALA A 441 7.57 8.77 16.77
N LEU A 442 6.31 8.38 16.97
CA LEU A 442 5.92 7.19 17.71
C LEU A 442 4.67 6.59 17.03
N SER A 443 4.56 5.27 17.03
CA SER A 443 3.30 4.57 16.77
C SER A 443 3.15 3.40 17.74
N ALA A 444 1.92 3.10 18.14
CA ALA A 444 1.60 1.98 19.03
C ALA A 444 0.43 1.19 18.46
N GLY A 445 0.42 -0.13 18.66
CA GLY A 445 -0.61 -0.99 18.09
C GLY A 445 -0.61 -2.41 18.65
N ALA A 446 -1.77 -2.83 19.17
CA ALA A 446 -2.13 -4.23 19.23
C ALA A 446 -2.28 -4.81 17.82
N SER A 447 -1.80 -6.03 17.58
CA SER A 447 -1.95 -6.74 16.32
C SER A 447 -2.18 -8.23 16.55
N PRO A 448 -3.19 -8.85 15.92
CA PRO A 448 -3.20 -10.30 15.75
C PRO A 448 -1.98 -10.76 14.93
N VAL A 449 -1.58 -12.02 15.14
CA VAL A 449 -0.59 -12.74 14.33
C VAL A 449 -1.20 -14.04 13.79
N CYS A 450 -1.98 -14.73 14.61
CA CYS A 450 -2.83 -15.87 14.23
C CYS A 450 -3.91 -16.10 15.31
N PRO A 451 -4.96 -16.90 15.07
CA PRO A 451 -5.99 -17.18 16.08
C PRO A 451 -5.38 -17.76 17.37
N GLY A 452 -5.65 -17.07 18.48
CA GLY A 452 -5.10 -17.35 19.81
C GLY A 452 -3.83 -16.57 20.19
N THR A 453 -3.12 -15.94 19.24
CA THR A 453 -1.81 -15.31 19.49
C THR A 453 -1.63 -13.96 18.77
N GLY A 454 -1.29 -12.92 19.53
CA GLY A 454 -1.04 -11.56 19.06
C GLY A 454 0.33 -11.00 19.47
N MET A 455 0.50 -9.70 19.23
CA MET A 455 1.65 -8.90 19.66
C MET A 455 1.22 -7.45 19.88
N PHE A 456 1.75 -6.78 20.90
CA PHE A 456 1.65 -5.32 21.02
C PHE A 456 3.00 -4.70 20.64
N MET A 457 2.99 -3.78 19.68
CA MET A 457 4.19 -3.12 19.16
C MET A 457 4.13 -1.62 19.45
N LEU A 458 5.26 -1.07 19.86
CA LEU A 458 5.52 0.37 19.88
C LEU A 458 6.80 0.65 19.09
N GLN A 459 6.75 1.52 18.09
CA GLN A 459 7.90 1.95 17.31
C GLN A 459 8.14 3.44 17.53
N VAL A 460 9.36 3.83 17.93
CA VAL A 460 9.81 5.22 18.07
C VAL A 460 10.86 5.53 17.01
N ARG A 461 10.62 6.54 16.16
CA ARG A 461 11.63 7.03 15.21
C ARG A 461 12.52 8.06 15.89
N LEU A 462 13.80 7.76 15.99
CA LEU A 462 14.78 8.49 16.79
C LEU A 462 15.42 9.64 16.01
N THR A 463 16.00 10.58 16.77
CA THR A 463 17.10 11.46 16.32
C THR A 463 18.44 10.80 16.63
N GLU A 464 19.55 11.45 16.29
CA GLU A 464 20.90 11.03 16.70
C GLU A 464 21.09 11.08 18.22
N GLU A 465 20.48 12.06 18.91
CA GLU A 465 20.45 12.09 20.38
C GLU A 465 19.51 11.03 20.97
N GLY A 466 18.36 10.76 20.34
CA GLY A 466 17.46 9.69 20.78
C GLY A 466 18.08 8.30 20.67
N LEU A 467 18.94 8.08 19.67
CA LEU A 467 19.74 6.87 19.53
C LEU A 467 20.72 6.70 20.71
N LYS A 468 21.35 7.78 21.17
CA LYS A 468 22.22 7.77 22.37
C LYS A 468 21.42 7.56 23.66
N GLN A 469 20.20 8.11 23.72
CA GLN A 469 19.32 8.10 24.90
C GLN A 469 18.27 6.97 24.90
N TYR A 470 18.41 5.94 24.06
CA TYR A 470 17.37 4.90 23.89
C TYR A 470 16.94 4.23 25.21
N LYS A 471 17.85 4.10 26.19
CA LYS A 471 17.55 3.59 27.53
C LYS A 471 16.55 4.45 28.30
N GLU A 472 16.68 5.78 28.21
CA GLU A 472 15.71 6.72 28.81
C GLU A 472 14.37 6.67 28.09
N ILE A 473 14.36 6.42 26.78
CA ILE A 473 13.13 6.26 25.99
C ILE A 473 12.35 5.02 26.46
N VAL A 474 13.01 3.86 26.64
CA VAL A 474 12.37 2.66 27.17
C VAL A 474 11.79 2.92 28.57
N LYS A 475 12.54 3.58 29.47
CA LYS A 475 12.05 3.93 30.81
C LYS A 475 10.86 4.91 30.76
N THR A 476 10.87 5.88 29.85
CA THR A 476 9.76 6.81 29.61
C THR A 476 8.48 6.06 29.21
N VAL A 477 8.58 5.07 28.31
CA VAL A 477 7.44 4.22 27.90
C VAL A 477 6.86 3.48 29.10
N PHE A 478 7.69 2.85 29.94
CA PHE A 478 7.22 2.14 31.14
C PHE A 478 6.65 3.06 32.23
N GLN A 479 7.16 4.29 32.37
CA GLN A 479 6.54 5.32 33.22
C GLN A 479 5.14 5.69 32.73
N TYR A 480 4.93 5.80 31.41
CA TYR A 480 3.62 6.09 30.83
C TYR A 480 2.63 4.94 30.96
N ILE A 481 3.08 3.69 30.75
CA ILE A 481 2.28 2.48 31.03
C ILE A 481 1.84 2.46 32.49
N ASN A 482 2.69 2.90 33.44
CA ASN A 482 2.30 3.01 34.84
C ASN A 482 1.31 4.17 35.14
N ILE A 483 1.34 5.27 34.38
CA ILE A 483 0.29 6.32 34.43
C ILE A 483 -1.07 5.73 34.05
N ILE A 484 -1.14 4.94 32.97
CA ILE A 484 -2.37 4.26 32.54
C ILE A 484 -2.85 3.28 33.62
N ARG A 485 -1.92 2.54 34.26
CA ARG A 485 -2.21 1.55 35.30
C ARG A 485 -2.71 2.17 36.61
N GLU A 486 -2.19 3.32 37.03
CA GLU A 486 -2.67 4.03 38.23
C GLU A 486 -4.01 4.74 38.01
N ALA A 487 -4.24 5.28 36.82
CA ALA A 487 -5.52 5.92 36.50
C ALA A 487 -6.66 4.90 36.32
N GLY A 488 -6.34 3.70 35.83
CA GLY A 488 -7.31 2.68 35.47
C GLY A 488 -8.14 3.02 34.22
N PRO A 489 -9.03 2.11 33.77
CA PRO A 489 -9.84 2.29 32.56
C PRO A 489 -10.75 3.53 32.64
N GLN A 490 -10.59 4.46 31.69
CA GLN A 490 -11.30 5.74 31.65
C GLN A 490 -12.51 5.66 30.72
N LYS A 491 -13.72 5.59 31.28
CA LYS A 491 -14.97 5.52 30.49
C LYS A 491 -15.09 6.69 29.50
N TRP A 492 -14.66 7.90 29.87
CA TRP A 492 -14.80 9.07 28.99
C TRP A 492 -13.92 8.99 27.73
N ILE A 493 -12.78 8.29 27.79
CA ILE A 493 -11.89 8.06 26.63
C ILE A 493 -12.50 7.00 25.72
N PHE A 494 -13.05 5.93 26.31
CA PHE A 494 -13.87 4.97 25.57
C PHE A 494 -15.07 5.65 24.89
N ASP A 495 -15.77 6.56 25.56
CA ASP A 495 -16.94 7.25 25.01
C ASP A 495 -16.56 8.13 23.81
N GLU A 496 -15.40 8.81 23.85
CA GLU A 496 -14.88 9.58 22.70
C GLU A 496 -14.46 8.66 21.54
N GLU A 497 -13.71 7.58 21.79
CA GLU A 497 -13.35 6.61 20.74
C GLU A 497 -14.57 5.90 20.12
N ALA A 498 -15.56 5.55 20.95
CA ALA A 498 -16.80 4.91 20.50
C ALA A 498 -17.63 5.86 19.64
N GLN A 499 -17.84 7.11 20.09
CA GLN A 499 -18.52 8.15 19.32
C GLN A 499 -17.84 8.39 17.96
N LEU A 500 -16.51 8.50 17.94
CA LEU A 500 -15.74 8.66 16.70
C LEU A 500 -15.93 7.45 15.77
N SER A 501 -15.88 6.23 16.32
CA SER A 501 -16.14 5.01 15.53
C SER A 501 -17.55 4.95 14.95
N GLU A 502 -18.56 5.44 15.68
CA GLU A 502 -19.95 5.52 15.21
C GLU A 502 -20.09 6.53 14.06
N ILE A 503 -19.52 7.73 14.21
CA ILE A 503 -19.57 8.79 13.19
C ILE A 503 -18.84 8.34 11.91
N ASP A 504 -17.66 7.73 12.02
CA ASP A 504 -16.91 7.20 10.87
C ASP A 504 -17.66 6.06 10.18
N PHE A 505 -18.19 5.08 10.92
CA PHE A 505 -18.95 3.98 10.33
C PHE A 505 -20.25 4.46 9.68
N ARG A 506 -20.99 5.36 10.33
CA ARG A 506 -22.26 5.92 9.83
C ARG A 506 -22.10 6.60 8.48
N PHE A 507 -20.98 7.31 8.28
CA PHE A 507 -20.68 8.05 7.05
C PHE A 507 -19.58 7.40 6.20
N MET A 508 -19.33 6.09 6.36
CA MET A 508 -18.36 5.34 5.56
C MET A 508 -18.86 5.19 4.13
N GLN A 509 -18.11 5.76 3.17
CA GLN A 509 -18.44 5.76 1.74
C GLN A 509 -17.99 4.47 1.03
N LYS A 510 -18.48 4.22 -0.19
CA LYS A 510 -18.11 3.05 -0.99
C LYS A 510 -16.60 3.03 -1.29
N SER A 511 -15.99 1.86 -1.12
CA SER A 511 -14.66 1.52 -1.62
C SER A 511 -14.75 0.85 -3.00
N PRO A 512 -13.63 0.73 -3.76
CA PRO A 512 -13.57 -0.07 -4.99
C PRO A 512 -14.07 -1.51 -4.80
N ALA A 513 -14.51 -2.14 -5.89
CA ALA A 513 -15.20 -3.42 -5.85
C ALA A 513 -14.29 -4.55 -5.34
N SER A 514 -13.13 -4.76 -5.97
CA SER A 514 -12.08 -5.70 -5.55
C SER A 514 -11.69 -5.55 -4.07
N ARG A 515 -11.39 -4.32 -3.64
CA ARG A 515 -11.04 -4.00 -2.25
C ARG A 515 -12.16 -4.36 -1.27
N THR A 516 -13.42 -4.16 -1.66
CA THR A 516 -14.58 -4.49 -0.83
C THR A 516 -14.69 -6.01 -0.64
N VAL A 517 -14.59 -6.80 -1.71
CA VAL A 517 -14.71 -8.26 -1.61
C VAL A 517 -13.50 -8.90 -0.91
N SER A 518 -12.26 -8.48 -1.23
CA SER A 518 -11.04 -9.00 -0.58
C SER A 518 -11.00 -8.69 0.93
N HIS A 519 -11.46 -7.51 1.34
CA HIS A 519 -11.57 -7.18 2.76
C HIS A 519 -12.62 -8.03 3.49
N TYR A 520 -13.79 -8.26 2.90
CA TYR A 520 -14.87 -8.99 3.57
C TYR A 520 -14.72 -10.52 3.53
N SER A 521 -14.07 -11.09 2.50
CA SER A 521 -13.71 -12.52 2.50
C SER A 521 -12.80 -12.86 3.70
N GLY A 522 -11.68 -12.15 3.86
CA GLY A 522 -10.79 -12.31 5.02
C GLY A 522 -11.44 -11.93 6.36
N THR A 523 -12.41 -11.02 6.36
CA THR A 523 -13.15 -10.64 7.59
C THR A 523 -14.10 -11.73 8.07
N MET A 524 -14.68 -12.55 7.17
CA MET A 524 -15.53 -13.69 7.56
C MET A 524 -14.77 -14.85 8.23
N GLN A 525 -13.43 -14.89 8.16
CA GLN A 525 -12.64 -15.86 8.93
C GLN A 525 -12.69 -15.62 10.44
N ARG A 526 -13.10 -14.42 10.89
CA ARG A 526 -13.22 -14.07 12.30
C ARG A 526 -14.53 -14.59 12.91
N PRO A 527 -14.60 -14.82 14.24
CA PRO A 527 -15.81 -15.23 14.96
C PRO A 527 -16.88 -14.12 15.09
N LEU A 528 -17.00 -13.22 14.10
CA LEU A 528 -17.98 -12.14 14.08
C LEU A 528 -19.40 -12.67 13.79
N PRO A 529 -20.43 -12.19 14.51
CA PRO A 529 -21.83 -12.36 14.12
C PRO A 529 -22.07 -11.89 12.69
N ARG A 530 -22.74 -12.69 11.86
CA ARG A 530 -22.83 -12.45 10.41
C ARG A 530 -23.72 -11.27 10.02
N ASP A 531 -24.65 -10.88 10.91
CA ASP A 531 -25.39 -9.61 10.86
C ASP A 531 -24.52 -8.37 11.12
N LYS A 532 -23.38 -8.54 11.80
CA LYS A 532 -22.44 -7.46 12.18
C LYS A 532 -21.13 -7.52 11.39
N LEU A 533 -21.11 -8.19 10.24
CA LEU A 533 -19.88 -8.39 9.46
C LEU A 533 -19.22 -7.08 9.01
N LEU A 534 -20.01 -6.06 8.64
CA LEU A 534 -19.50 -4.77 8.18
C LEU A 534 -19.10 -3.86 9.35
N SER A 535 -19.87 -3.90 10.43
CA SER A 535 -19.79 -3.03 11.60
C SER A 535 -18.79 -3.52 12.66
N GLY A 536 -18.61 -4.85 12.78
CA GLY A 536 -17.91 -5.50 13.88
C GLY A 536 -16.41 -5.19 13.96
N GLN A 537 -15.75 -4.85 12.84
CA GLN A 537 -14.38 -4.33 12.89
C GLN A 537 -14.33 -2.82 13.19
N ALA A 538 -15.31 -2.04 12.72
CA ALA A 538 -15.30 -0.58 12.82
C ALA A 538 -15.70 -0.07 14.21
N LEU A 539 -16.89 -0.48 14.68
CA LEU A 539 -17.53 0.05 15.89
C LEU A 539 -16.93 -0.53 17.18
N ILE A 540 -16.73 0.33 18.17
CA ILE A 540 -16.56 -0.04 19.58
C ILE A 540 -17.93 0.05 20.26
N ARG A 541 -18.28 -0.90 21.14
CA ARG A 541 -19.62 -1.01 21.73
C ARG A 541 -19.65 -1.21 23.24
N GLU A 542 -18.77 -2.04 23.77
CA GLU A 542 -18.79 -2.39 25.20
C GLU A 542 -17.56 -1.85 25.92
N PHE A 543 -17.78 -1.02 26.94
CA PHE A 543 -16.71 -0.61 27.85
C PHE A 543 -16.46 -1.74 28.84
N SER A 544 -15.41 -2.54 28.61
CA SER A 544 -14.95 -3.55 29.57
C SER A 544 -13.66 -3.10 30.25
N PRO A 545 -13.73 -2.53 31.47
CA PRO A 545 -12.57 -2.30 32.33
C PRO A 545 -11.71 -3.56 32.48
N GLU A 546 -12.33 -4.72 32.64
CA GLU A 546 -11.67 -6.01 32.88
C GLU A 546 -10.98 -6.54 31.60
N GLY A 547 -11.44 -6.14 30.41
CA GLY A 547 -10.73 -6.33 29.15
C GLY A 547 -9.47 -5.46 29.08
N ILE A 548 -9.60 -4.17 29.40
CA ILE A 548 -8.49 -3.20 29.38
C ILE A 548 -7.42 -3.54 30.43
N GLU A 549 -7.83 -3.96 31.64
CA GLU A 549 -6.92 -4.36 32.71
C GLU A 549 -6.15 -5.65 32.38
N ARG A 550 -6.81 -6.66 31.78
CA ARG A 550 -6.13 -7.86 31.27
C ARG A 550 -5.12 -7.50 30.18
N ALA A 551 -5.53 -6.73 29.18
CA ALA A 551 -4.65 -6.25 28.11
C ALA A 551 -3.45 -5.43 28.64
N LEU A 552 -3.62 -4.69 29.73
CA LEU A 552 -2.57 -3.90 30.37
C LEU A 552 -1.66 -4.75 31.29
N ALA A 553 -2.06 -5.96 31.66
CA ALA A 553 -1.26 -6.87 32.48
C ALA A 553 -0.07 -7.45 31.72
N ASP A 554 -0.22 -7.68 30.41
CA ASP A 554 0.85 -8.17 29.53
C ASP A 554 1.91 -7.11 29.21
N LEU A 555 1.59 -5.82 29.35
CA LEU A 555 2.51 -4.70 29.14
C LEU A 555 3.40 -4.50 30.38
N VAL A 556 4.37 -5.40 30.58
CA VAL A 556 5.26 -5.45 31.76
C VAL A 556 6.74 -5.70 31.42
N PRO A 557 7.68 -5.30 32.31
CA PRO A 557 9.11 -5.62 32.17
C PRO A 557 9.43 -7.11 32.05
N GLU A 558 8.52 -7.99 32.43
CA GLU A 558 8.67 -9.45 32.36
C GLU A 558 8.31 -10.03 30.98
N ASN A 559 7.62 -9.28 30.10
CA ASN A 559 7.00 -9.77 28.87
C ASN A 559 7.28 -8.86 27.64
N PHE A 560 8.51 -8.33 27.53
CA PHE A 560 8.89 -7.45 26.43
C PHE A 560 10.29 -7.74 25.87
N ARG A 561 10.57 -7.21 24.68
CA ARG A 561 11.91 -7.10 24.09
C ARG A 561 12.07 -5.81 23.28
N ILE A 562 13.31 -5.42 23.01
CA ILE A 562 13.62 -4.21 22.22
C ILE A 562 14.47 -4.52 20.99
N VAL A 563 14.25 -3.76 19.92
CA VAL A 563 15.07 -3.80 18.69
C VAL A 563 15.53 -2.37 18.38
N LEU A 564 16.83 -2.14 18.45
CA LEU A 564 17.46 -0.86 18.10
C LEU A 564 18.04 -0.98 16.68
N ILE A 565 17.45 -0.22 15.77
CA ILE A 565 17.70 -0.26 14.33
C ILE A 565 18.46 1.01 13.97
N SER A 566 19.72 0.88 13.56
CA SER A 566 20.58 2.01 13.17
C SER A 566 21.81 1.54 12.40
N LYS A 567 22.37 2.40 11.52
CA LYS A 567 23.70 2.15 10.92
C LYS A 567 24.82 2.33 11.94
N GLU A 568 24.64 3.27 12.86
CA GLU A 568 25.49 3.51 14.02
C GLU A 568 24.87 2.80 15.24
N LEU A 569 25.49 1.75 15.73
CA LEU A 569 24.99 0.96 16.87
C LEU A 569 25.95 1.07 18.07
N PRO A 570 25.44 1.06 19.32
CA PRO A 570 26.28 1.08 20.52
C PRO A 570 27.09 -0.22 20.70
N VAL A 571 26.71 -1.29 20.00
CA VAL A 571 27.44 -2.56 19.93
C VAL A 571 27.43 -3.02 18.46
N GLN A 572 28.54 -3.51 17.94
CA GLN A 572 28.57 -4.04 16.57
C GLN A 572 27.81 -5.38 16.48
N PRO A 573 27.13 -5.65 15.34
CA PRO A 573 26.68 -6.98 14.98
C PRO A 573 27.79 -8.03 15.01
N ASP A 574 27.43 -9.23 15.46
CA ASP A 574 28.27 -10.44 15.43
C ASP A 574 27.62 -11.58 14.62
N SER A 575 26.37 -11.41 14.20
CA SER A 575 25.51 -12.43 13.63
C SER A 575 24.82 -11.93 12.34
N LYS A 576 24.40 -12.86 11.47
CA LYS A 576 23.62 -12.55 10.26
C LYS A 576 22.36 -13.40 10.17
N GLU A 577 21.25 -12.79 9.77
CA GLU A 577 19.97 -13.47 9.52
C GLU A 577 20.09 -14.38 8.29
N LYS A 578 19.53 -15.60 8.35
CA LYS A 578 19.77 -16.68 7.36
C LYS A 578 19.35 -16.30 5.94
N TRP A 579 18.21 -15.64 5.78
CA TRP A 579 17.53 -15.49 4.50
C TRP A 579 17.84 -14.16 3.81
N TYR A 580 18.02 -13.11 4.61
CA TYR A 580 18.26 -11.74 4.13
C TYR A 580 19.68 -11.23 4.41
N GLY A 581 20.50 -11.96 5.16
CA GLY A 581 21.84 -11.48 5.56
C GLY A 581 21.78 -10.23 6.45
N THR A 582 20.67 -10.03 7.17
CA THR A 582 20.48 -8.88 8.07
C THR A 582 21.49 -8.96 9.21
N GLU A 583 22.42 -8.00 9.30
CA GLU A 583 23.41 -7.98 10.37
C GLU A 583 22.74 -7.62 11.69
N TYR A 584 22.96 -8.44 12.72
CA TYR A 584 22.45 -8.19 14.07
C TYR A 584 23.40 -8.65 15.18
N LYS A 585 23.11 -8.20 16.40
CA LYS A 585 23.50 -8.85 17.65
C LYS A 585 22.25 -9.09 18.49
N TYR A 586 22.18 -10.22 19.19
CA TYR A 586 21.08 -10.61 20.09
C TYR A 586 21.65 -10.95 21.47
N GLU A 587 21.12 -10.33 22.52
CA GLU A 587 21.53 -10.58 23.91
C GLU A 587 20.37 -10.34 24.89
N LYS A 588 20.46 -10.88 26.11
CA LYS A 588 19.56 -10.49 27.20
C LYS A 588 19.82 -9.04 27.59
N ILE A 589 18.78 -8.30 27.98
CA ILE A 589 18.92 -6.92 28.46
C ILE A 589 19.76 -6.95 29.77
N PRO A 590 20.81 -6.11 29.88
CA PRO A 590 21.65 -6.04 31.08
C PRO A 590 20.85 -5.85 32.38
N GLY A 591 21.25 -6.56 33.45
CA GLY A 591 20.49 -6.65 34.70
C GLY A 591 20.28 -5.30 35.41
N ASP A 592 21.29 -4.43 35.36
CA ASP A 592 21.23 -3.04 35.82
C ASP A 592 20.12 -2.25 35.10
N PHE A 593 20.10 -2.31 33.77
CA PHE A 593 19.10 -1.63 32.95
C PHE A 593 17.70 -2.26 33.12
N MET A 594 17.62 -3.58 33.27
CA MET A 594 16.37 -4.27 33.60
C MET A 594 15.79 -3.82 34.95
N ASP A 595 16.62 -3.60 35.96
CA ASP A 595 16.15 -3.14 37.26
C ASP A 595 15.80 -1.64 37.26
N GLU A 596 16.48 -0.82 36.46
CA GLU A 596 16.01 0.55 36.17
C GLU A 596 14.64 0.55 35.46
N ILE A 597 14.39 -0.36 34.52
CA ILE A 597 13.10 -0.50 33.84
C ILE A 597 12.01 -0.97 34.81
N LYS A 598 12.29 -1.95 35.67
CA LYS A 598 11.37 -2.37 36.74
C LYS A 598 11.09 -1.25 37.75
N LYS A 599 12.06 -0.36 38.01
CA LYS A 599 11.84 0.86 38.78
C LYS A 599 10.95 1.84 38.00
N ALA A 600 11.23 2.10 36.73
CA ALA A 600 10.45 3.01 35.88
C ALA A 600 8.97 2.59 35.78
N ALA A 601 8.71 1.29 35.60
CA ALA A 601 7.38 0.67 35.59
C ALA A 601 6.64 0.70 36.96
N LYS A 602 7.29 1.22 38.01
CA LYS A 602 6.75 1.37 39.38
C LYS A 602 7.00 2.77 39.96
N ALA A 603 7.59 3.68 39.17
CA ALA A 603 8.00 5.00 39.61
C ALA A 603 6.77 5.81 40.03
N THR A 604 6.80 6.45 41.20
CA THR A 604 5.69 7.27 41.71
C THR A 604 5.47 8.55 40.89
N GLN A 605 4.36 9.27 41.10
CA GLN A 605 4.10 10.55 40.41
C GLN A 605 5.23 11.57 40.58
N ALA A 606 5.96 11.55 41.71
CA ALA A 606 7.11 12.43 41.98
C ALA A 606 8.42 11.97 41.32
N GLU A 607 8.47 10.76 40.75
CA GLU A 607 9.63 10.18 40.06
C GLU A 607 9.47 10.13 38.53
N ARG A 608 8.33 10.60 38.01
CA ARG A 608 8.05 10.73 36.57
C ARG A 608 8.26 12.17 36.10
N PRO A 609 8.57 12.41 34.82
CA PRO A 609 8.44 13.74 34.22
C PRO A 609 7.03 14.29 34.41
N ALA A 610 6.92 15.53 34.91
CA ALA A 610 5.63 16.19 35.15
C ALA A 610 4.89 16.54 33.84
N GLU A 611 5.61 16.51 32.72
CA GLU A 611 5.09 16.69 31.37
C GLU A 611 4.32 15.46 30.85
N LEU A 612 4.37 14.31 31.52
CA LEU A 612 3.63 13.10 31.14
C LEU A 612 2.28 12.99 31.87
N HIS A 613 1.20 12.91 31.11
CA HIS A 613 -0.17 12.70 31.62
C HIS A 613 -1.09 12.04 30.59
N LEU A 614 -2.26 11.57 31.03
CA LEU A 614 -3.33 11.14 30.12
C LEU A 614 -3.81 12.31 29.23
N PRO A 615 -4.36 12.04 28.04
CA PRO A 615 -4.86 13.08 27.15
C PRO A 615 -6.00 13.90 27.79
N VAL A 616 -6.26 15.08 27.21
CA VAL A 616 -7.45 15.89 27.49
C VAL A 616 -8.56 15.59 26.48
N LYS A 617 -9.80 15.97 26.79
CA LYS A 617 -10.96 15.80 25.88
C LYS A 617 -10.73 16.47 24.54
N ASN A 618 -11.17 15.83 23.47
CA ASN A 618 -10.96 16.32 22.11
C ASN A 618 -12.02 17.37 21.69
N GLU A 619 -11.62 18.65 21.66
CA GLU A 619 -12.49 19.77 21.26
C GLU A 619 -12.86 19.79 19.76
N PHE A 620 -12.21 18.97 18.92
CA PHE A 620 -12.50 18.89 17.48
C PHE A 620 -13.65 17.95 17.11
N ILE A 621 -14.11 17.08 18.02
CA ILE A 621 -15.16 16.08 17.73
C ILE A 621 -16.38 16.78 17.11
N PRO A 622 -16.79 16.43 15.87
CA PRO A 622 -17.81 17.18 15.15
C PRO A 622 -19.19 17.04 15.79
N GLN A 623 -19.82 18.18 16.04
CA GLN A 623 -21.16 18.30 16.64
C GLN A 623 -22.22 18.54 15.56
N ARG A 624 -21.87 19.27 14.49
CA ARG A 624 -22.73 19.52 13.33
C ARG A 624 -22.47 18.47 12.24
N LEU A 625 -23.34 17.48 12.16
CA LEU A 625 -23.28 16.35 11.21
C LEU A 625 -24.45 16.35 10.20
N ASP A 626 -25.18 17.46 10.11
CA ASP A 626 -26.33 17.62 9.23
C ASP A 626 -25.92 17.79 7.76
N VAL A 627 -26.68 17.16 6.86
CA VAL A 627 -26.51 17.26 5.40
C VAL A 627 -27.84 17.66 4.76
N GLU A 628 -27.85 18.81 4.08
CA GLU A 628 -28.99 19.27 3.29
C GLU A 628 -29.04 18.52 1.94
N LYS A 629 -29.55 17.28 1.95
CA LYS A 629 -29.73 16.51 0.71
C LYS A 629 -30.80 17.15 -0.19
N LYS A 630 -30.49 17.24 -1.49
CA LYS A 630 -31.42 17.68 -2.54
C LYS A 630 -31.62 16.57 -3.56
N ASP A 631 -32.79 16.54 -4.18
CA ASP A 631 -33.05 15.64 -5.29
C ASP A 631 -32.40 16.21 -6.56
N VAL A 632 -31.31 15.57 -6.99
CA VAL A 632 -30.51 15.95 -8.16
C VAL A 632 -30.69 14.88 -9.22
N ILE A 633 -31.19 15.28 -10.40
CA ILE A 633 -31.42 14.37 -11.54
C ILE A 633 -30.09 14.07 -12.24
N GLU A 634 -29.32 15.12 -12.55
CA GLU A 634 -27.99 15.02 -13.16
C GLU A 634 -26.98 15.81 -12.31
N PRO A 635 -26.00 15.14 -11.68
CA PRO A 635 -24.93 15.82 -10.95
C PRO A 635 -24.05 16.69 -11.85
N ALA A 636 -23.63 17.84 -11.35
CA ALA A 636 -22.82 18.79 -12.12
C ALA A 636 -21.47 18.18 -12.53
N VAL A 637 -21.13 18.34 -13.81
CA VAL A 637 -19.89 17.81 -14.41
C VAL A 637 -18.65 18.63 -14.00
N ALA A 638 -18.84 19.91 -13.64
CA ALA A 638 -17.81 20.88 -13.29
C ALA A 638 -18.21 21.71 -12.05
N PRO A 639 -17.24 22.24 -11.27
CA PRO A 639 -17.49 23.28 -10.27
C PRO A 639 -17.77 24.63 -10.94
N LYS A 640 -18.41 25.54 -10.20
CA LYS A 640 -18.64 26.93 -10.62
C LYS A 640 -17.55 27.85 -10.08
N LEU A 641 -17.15 28.83 -10.89
CA LEU A 641 -16.21 29.88 -10.52
C LEU A 641 -17.00 31.01 -9.83
N ILE A 642 -17.08 30.95 -8.49
CA ILE A 642 -17.90 31.87 -7.68
C ILE A 642 -17.17 33.16 -7.30
N ARG A 643 -15.88 33.26 -7.62
CA ARG A 643 -15.06 34.47 -7.52
C ARG A 643 -13.92 34.41 -8.52
N HIS A 644 -13.71 35.49 -9.26
CA HIS A 644 -12.62 35.67 -10.21
C HIS A 644 -12.13 37.12 -10.11
N ASP A 645 -10.97 37.34 -9.50
CA ASP A 645 -10.28 38.63 -9.43
C ASP A 645 -8.78 38.46 -9.66
N GLU A 646 -8.02 39.56 -9.77
CA GLU A 646 -6.58 39.50 -10.07
C GLU A 646 -5.76 38.69 -9.05
N THR A 647 -6.26 38.58 -7.81
CA THR A 647 -5.57 37.92 -6.69
C THR A 647 -6.10 36.51 -6.40
N VAL A 648 -7.36 36.22 -6.75
CA VAL A 648 -8.08 35.00 -6.34
C VAL A 648 -8.96 34.45 -7.46
N ARG A 649 -8.94 33.12 -7.62
CA ARG A 649 -10.04 32.35 -8.21
C ARG A 649 -10.58 31.32 -7.22
N THR A 650 -11.90 31.32 -7.00
CA THR A 650 -12.57 30.37 -6.09
C THR A 650 -13.56 29.52 -6.87
N TRP A 651 -13.21 28.25 -7.04
CA TRP A 651 -14.07 27.19 -7.56
C TRP A 651 -14.89 26.57 -6.42
N PHE A 652 -16.19 26.41 -6.62
CA PHE A 652 -17.12 25.84 -5.64
C PHE A 652 -18.06 24.82 -6.27
N LYS A 653 -18.36 23.76 -5.50
CA LYS A 653 -19.47 22.84 -5.77
C LYS A 653 -20.02 22.32 -4.45
N LYS A 654 -21.32 22.46 -4.20
CA LYS A 654 -21.99 21.68 -3.15
C LYS A 654 -22.01 20.22 -3.59
N ASP A 655 -21.76 19.29 -2.67
CA ASP A 655 -21.94 17.86 -2.97
C ASP A 655 -23.38 17.60 -3.46
N ASP A 656 -23.48 16.87 -4.56
CA ASP A 656 -24.70 16.53 -5.27
C ASP A 656 -24.83 15.00 -5.52
N ARG A 657 -23.86 14.21 -5.03
CA ARG A 657 -23.75 12.76 -5.26
C ARG A 657 -23.73 11.96 -3.96
N PHE A 658 -22.89 12.34 -2.99
CA PHE A 658 -22.50 11.43 -1.90
C PHE A 658 -23.19 11.72 -0.57
N TRP A 659 -23.55 12.98 -0.33
CA TRP A 659 -24.37 13.45 0.78
C TRP A 659 -23.82 13.06 2.17
N VAL A 660 -22.50 13.22 2.35
CA VAL A 660 -21.79 13.05 3.63
C VAL A 660 -21.53 14.42 4.29
N PRO A 661 -21.44 14.51 5.63
CA PRO A 661 -21.09 15.75 6.35
C PRO A 661 -19.57 16.03 6.30
N LYS A 662 -19.00 15.93 5.10
CA LYS A 662 -17.58 16.11 4.82
C LYS A 662 -17.39 17.11 3.69
N ALA A 663 -16.24 17.76 3.67
CA ALA A 663 -15.84 18.66 2.61
C ALA A 663 -14.32 18.63 2.40
N ASN A 664 -13.90 19.07 1.22
CA ASN A 664 -12.52 19.16 0.80
C ASN A 664 -12.27 20.60 0.33
N VAL A 665 -11.25 21.23 0.90
CA VAL A 665 -10.84 22.61 0.61
C VAL A 665 -9.38 22.58 0.20
N HIS A 666 -9.13 22.77 -1.09
CA HIS A 666 -7.79 22.86 -1.66
C HIS A 666 -7.48 24.32 -1.97
N VAL A 667 -6.27 24.79 -1.64
CA VAL A 667 -5.83 26.18 -1.76
C VAL A 667 -4.41 26.20 -2.36
N TRP A 668 -4.32 26.49 -3.66
CA TRP A 668 -3.06 26.61 -4.38
C TRP A 668 -2.52 28.03 -4.27
N LEU A 669 -1.40 28.18 -3.57
CA LEU A 669 -0.66 29.43 -3.43
C LEU A 669 0.39 29.51 -4.55
N ARG A 670 0.01 30.02 -5.73
CA ARG A 670 0.90 30.14 -6.90
C ARG A 670 2.00 31.15 -6.59
N SER A 671 3.25 30.70 -6.56
CA SER A 671 4.43 31.56 -6.33
C SER A 671 5.64 30.99 -7.09
N PRO A 672 6.19 31.71 -8.10
CA PRO A 672 7.21 31.16 -8.99
C PRO A 672 8.56 30.93 -8.29
N ILE A 673 8.80 31.58 -7.15
CA ILE A 673 10.06 31.42 -6.41
C ILE A 673 10.13 30.11 -5.61
N ALA A 674 9.02 29.37 -5.43
CA ALA A 674 8.99 28.16 -4.62
C ALA A 674 9.87 27.02 -5.16
N ASN A 675 10.10 26.98 -6.48
CA ASN A 675 10.83 25.92 -7.17
C ASN A 675 11.69 26.47 -8.33
N MET A 676 12.18 27.70 -8.22
CA MET A 676 12.88 28.42 -9.30
C MET A 676 14.30 27.88 -9.56
N THR A 677 14.96 27.41 -8.51
CA THR A 677 16.29 26.76 -8.47
C THR A 677 16.28 25.60 -7.46
N PRO A 678 17.25 24.67 -7.49
CA PRO A 678 17.42 23.63 -6.47
C PRO A 678 17.43 24.19 -5.04
N LEU A 679 18.17 25.28 -4.78
CA LEU A 679 18.18 25.96 -3.48
C LEU A 679 16.78 26.38 -3.02
N THR A 680 15.99 27.02 -3.89
CA THR A 680 14.62 27.43 -3.52
C THR A 680 13.68 26.24 -3.30
N ALA A 681 13.87 25.14 -4.03
CA ALA A 681 13.09 23.92 -3.83
C ALA A 681 13.40 23.29 -2.45
N VAL A 682 14.67 23.28 -2.04
CA VAL A 682 15.09 22.87 -0.70
C VAL A 682 14.54 23.80 0.39
N LEU A 683 14.60 25.13 0.19
CA LEU A 683 14.04 26.10 1.13
C LEU A 683 12.52 25.92 1.30
N SER A 684 11.78 25.71 0.21
CA SER A 684 10.35 25.35 0.25
C SER A 684 10.11 24.01 0.94
N GLN A 685 10.99 23.01 0.77
CA GLN A 685 10.86 21.72 1.44
C GLN A 685 11.10 21.81 2.94
N LEU A 686 12.12 22.55 3.38
CA LEU A 686 12.40 22.80 4.79
C LEU A 686 11.30 23.68 5.42
N TYR A 687 10.79 24.68 4.70
CA TYR A 687 9.64 25.48 5.12
C TYR A 687 8.39 24.62 5.29
N GLN A 688 8.01 23.81 4.29
CA GLN A 688 6.88 22.88 4.38
C GLN A 688 7.04 21.99 5.62
N GLU A 689 8.21 21.38 5.80
CA GLU A 689 8.47 20.45 6.91
C GLU A 689 8.56 21.13 8.28
N LEU A 690 8.80 22.46 8.36
CA LEU A 690 8.84 23.24 9.60
C LEU A 690 7.51 23.91 9.96
N VAL A 691 6.76 24.45 9.00
CA VAL A 691 5.34 24.79 9.22
C VAL A 691 4.60 23.53 9.63
N ARG A 692 4.86 22.43 8.91
CA ARG A 692 4.41 21.12 9.31
C ARG A 692 4.88 20.86 10.74
N ASP A 693 6.16 20.87 11.12
CA ASP A 693 6.64 20.69 12.51
C ASP A 693 6.13 21.73 13.57
N SER A 694 5.17 22.61 13.23
CA SER A 694 4.54 23.62 14.11
C SER A 694 3.03 23.43 14.43
N LEU A 695 2.42 22.29 14.10
CA LEU A 695 0.98 21.97 14.27
C LEU A 695 0.56 20.78 15.22
N ASP A 696 0.60 19.47 14.86
CA ASP A 696 -0.08 18.29 15.47
C ASP A 696 -0.25 18.12 17.00
N GLU A 697 0.53 18.73 17.91
CA GLU A 697 0.11 18.86 19.31
C GLU A 697 -1.26 19.58 19.38
N TYR A 698 -1.59 20.34 18.33
CA TYR A 698 -2.90 20.87 17.96
C TYR A 698 -3.66 19.99 16.93
N SER A 699 -3.10 19.70 15.75
CA SER A 699 -3.84 19.03 14.65
C SER A 699 -4.06 17.52 14.80
N TYR A 700 -3.36 16.81 15.70
CA TYR A 700 -3.65 15.41 16.00
C TYR A 700 -5.05 15.23 16.59
N ALA A 701 -5.51 16.20 17.40
CA ALA A 701 -6.86 16.23 17.92
C ALA A 701 -7.89 16.37 16.77
N ALA A 702 -7.61 17.22 15.78
CA ALA A 702 -8.43 17.34 14.57
C ALA A 702 -8.41 16.05 13.73
N GLU A 703 -7.26 15.41 13.57
CA GLU A 703 -7.13 14.18 12.79
C GLU A 703 -7.84 12.99 13.45
N LEU A 704 -7.74 12.85 14.77
CA LEU A 704 -8.57 11.90 15.54
C LEU A 704 -10.07 12.19 15.39
N ALA A 705 -10.45 13.47 15.25
CA ALA A 705 -11.82 13.88 14.99
C ALA A 705 -12.24 13.78 13.50
N GLY A 706 -11.41 13.18 12.65
CA GLY A 706 -11.72 12.96 11.22
C GLY A 706 -11.62 14.23 10.37
N ILE A 707 -10.75 15.18 10.73
CA ILE A 707 -10.42 16.37 9.94
C ILE A 707 -8.90 16.48 9.80
N ALA A 708 -8.38 16.28 8.60
CA ALA A 708 -6.95 16.29 8.30
C ALA A 708 -6.54 17.53 7.49
N TYR A 709 -5.27 17.87 7.53
CA TYR A 709 -4.66 18.87 6.65
C TYR A 709 -3.42 18.29 5.95
N ALA A 710 -3.03 18.90 4.83
CA ALA A 710 -1.76 18.65 4.17
C ALA A 710 -1.16 19.96 3.63
N LEU A 711 0.17 20.00 3.57
CA LEU A 711 0.96 21.00 2.87
C LEU A 711 1.78 20.27 1.81
N VAL A 712 1.68 20.69 0.55
CA VAL A 712 2.31 19.99 -0.58
C VAL A 712 3.01 20.99 -1.49
N ASN A 713 4.35 20.98 -1.49
CA ASN A 713 5.15 21.74 -2.44
C ASN A 713 4.88 21.30 -3.88
N HIS A 714 4.75 22.28 -4.78
CA HIS A 714 4.54 22.05 -6.20
C HIS A 714 5.51 22.87 -7.05
N ALA A 715 5.76 22.45 -8.29
CA ALA A 715 6.68 23.13 -9.22
C ALA A 715 6.28 24.58 -9.57
N GLN A 716 5.13 25.06 -9.12
CA GLN A 716 4.54 26.39 -9.37
C GLN A 716 4.13 27.13 -8.07
N GLY A 717 4.37 26.57 -6.88
CA GLY A 717 3.88 27.14 -5.62
C GLY A 717 3.73 26.11 -4.48
N LEU A 718 2.78 26.35 -3.57
CA LEU A 718 2.47 25.49 -2.42
C LEU A 718 0.97 25.26 -2.32
N ASP A 719 0.54 24.01 -2.21
CA ASP A 719 -0.86 23.65 -1.93
C ASP A 719 -1.07 23.51 -0.41
N VAL A 720 -2.14 24.13 0.09
CA VAL A 720 -2.73 23.88 1.41
C VAL A 720 -4.03 23.12 1.20
N VAL A 721 -4.19 21.98 1.84
CA VAL A 721 -5.38 21.12 1.69
C VAL A 721 -5.96 20.84 3.07
N VAL A 722 -7.28 20.94 3.22
CA VAL A 722 -8.01 20.55 4.44
C VAL A 722 -9.21 19.68 4.03
N VAL A 723 -9.35 18.51 4.63
CA VAL A 723 -10.34 17.48 4.24
C VAL A 723 -10.96 16.82 5.47
N GLY A 724 -12.21 16.37 5.36
CA GLY A 724 -12.91 15.65 6.43
C GLY A 724 -14.19 16.34 6.89
N TYR A 725 -14.59 16.15 8.16
CA TYR A 725 -15.87 16.66 8.68
C TYR A 725 -15.95 18.21 8.65
N ASN A 726 -17.04 18.75 8.08
CA ASN A 726 -17.12 20.18 7.74
C ASN A 726 -17.44 21.13 8.93
N ASP A 727 -17.53 20.63 10.17
CA ASP A 727 -17.86 21.43 11.35
C ASP A 727 -16.70 22.34 11.79
N LYS A 728 -15.49 21.79 11.99
CA LYS A 728 -14.31 22.54 12.50
C LYS A 728 -13.27 22.88 11.43
N MET A 729 -13.61 22.68 10.16
CA MET A 729 -12.70 22.80 9.02
C MET A 729 -12.06 24.20 8.87
N SER A 730 -12.85 25.27 9.04
CA SER A 730 -12.36 26.65 8.97
C SER A 730 -11.40 26.98 10.12
N VAL A 731 -11.59 26.41 11.30
CA VAL A 731 -10.72 26.61 12.48
C VAL A 731 -9.35 25.96 12.24
N LEU A 732 -9.31 24.75 11.67
CA LEU A 732 -8.06 24.11 11.29
C LEU A 732 -7.36 24.89 10.16
N LEU A 733 -8.11 25.32 9.14
CA LEU A 733 -7.58 26.13 8.03
C LEU A 733 -6.96 27.45 8.53
N GLU A 734 -7.65 28.20 9.41
CA GLU A 734 -7.10 29.42 10.04
C GLU A 734 -5.78 29.11 10.76
N LYS A 735 -5.76 28.06 11.59
CA LYS A 735 -4.56 27.72 12.36
C LYS A 735 -3.38 27.32 11.47
N VAL A 736 -3.62 26.58 10.38
CA VAL A 736 -2.59 26.25 9.38
C VAL A 736 -2.05 27.53 8.73
N LEU A 737 -2.92 28.42 8.24
CA LEU A 737 -2.53 29.67 7.57
C LEU A 737 -1.77 30.63 8.51
N VAL A 738 -2.16 30.69 9.79
CA VAL A 738 -1.45 31.48 10.82
C VAL A 738 -0.07 30.88 11.11
N SER A 739 0.03 29.56 11.30
CA SER A 739 1.33 28.89 11.46
C SER A 739 2.23 29.01 10.22
N MET A 740 1.67 29.10 9.01
CA MET A 740 2.40 29.37 7.77
C MET A 740 2.99 30.78 7.75
N ARG A 741 2.20 31.79 8.12
CA ARG A 741 2.59 33.21 8.08
C ARG A 741 3.55 33.60 9.20
N ASP A 742 3.32 33.07 10.40
CA ASP A 742 4.00 33.47 11.63
C ASP A 742 5.05 32.43 12.07
N LEU A 743 5.57 31.62 11.14
CA LEU A 743 6.56 30.60 11.42
C LEU A 743 7.84 31.21 12.03
N VAL A 744 8.28 30.61 13.15
CA VAL A 744 9.59 30.87 13.74
C VAL A 744 10.45 29.62 13.59
N ALA A 745 11.38 29.64 12.63
CA ALA A 745 12.32 28.56 12.34
C ALA A 745 13.40 28.49 13.43
N LYS A 746 13.06 27.89 14.58
CA LYS A 746 13.99 27.81 15.71
C LYS A 746 15.13 26.81 15.39
N PRO A 747 16.43 27.17 15.57
CA PRO A 747 17.56 26.35 15.11
C PRO A 747 17.49 24.88 15.53
N GLU A 748 17.16 24.62 16.80
CA GLU A 748 17.09 23.27 17.39
C GLU A 748 15.95 22.38 16.84
N ARG A 749 15.07 22.92 16.00
CA ARG A 749 14.10 22.16 15.19
C ARG A 749 14.43 22.20 13.71
N PHE A 750 14.97 23.31 13.23
CA PHE A 750 15.56 23.40 11.89
C PHE A 750 16.58 22.27 11.67
N ASP A 751 17.51 22.06 12.59
CA ASP A 751 18.53 21.00 12.46
C ASP A 751 17.91 19.60 12.39
N VAL A 752 16.93 19.30 13.26
CA VAL A 752 16.21 18.00 13.27
C VAL A 752 15.43 17.77 11.97
N VAL A 753 14.83 18.83 11.40
CA VAL A 753 14.12 18.76 10.11
C VAL A 753 15.10 18.67 8.94
N LYS A 754 16.19 19.44 8.95
CA LYS A 754 17.26 19.40 7.94
C LYS A 754 17.93 18.04 7.86
N GLU A 755 18.23 17.43 9.02
CA GLU A 755 18.69 16.04 9.16
C GLU A 755 17.69 15.08 8.48
N ARG A 756 16.41 15.14 8.89
CA ARG A 756 15.33 14.29 8.36
C ARG A 756 15.16 14.40 6.84
N VAL A 757 15.20 15.62 6.28
CA VAL A 757 15.05 15.86 4.83
C VAL A 757 16.30 15.43 4.07
N THR A 758 17.51 15.75 4.55
CA THR A 758 18.79 15.33 3.95
C THR A 758 18.87 13.80 3.87
N ARG A 759 18.50 13.11 4.95
CA ARG A 759 18.44 11.65 5.03
C ARG A 759 17.34 11.06 4.15
N GLY A 760 16.21 11.75 4.00
CA GLY A 760 15.16 11.42 3.03
C GLY A 760 15.68 11.40 1.59
N PHE A 761 16.40 12.46 1.17
CA PHE A 761 17.02 12.51 -0.17
C PHE A 761 18.10 11.44 -0.34
N LYS A 762 18.96 11.19 0.66
CA LYS A 762 19.97 10.11 0.62
C LYS A 762 19.33 8.73 0.46
N ASN A 763 18.26 8.45 1.21
CA ASN A 763 17.58 7.15 1.20
C ASN A 763 16.82 6.86 -0.10
N PHE A 764 16.42 7.89 -0.86
CA PHE A 764 15.79 7.70 -2.17
C PHE A 764 16.66 6.86 -3.12
N GLU A 765 17.97 7.14 -3.18
CA GLU A 765 18.93 6.42 -4.02
C GLU A 765 19.12 4.94 -3.60
N TYR A 766 18.59 4.55 -2.43
CA TYR A 766 18.57 3.17 -1.89
C TYR A 766 17.19 2.51 -1.96
N THR A 767 16.17 3.17 -2.54
CA THR A 767 14.86 2.53 -2.82
C THR A 767 14.96 1.54 -3.99
N GLU A 768 13.96 0.67 -4.16
CA GLU A 768 13.91 -0.27 -5.28
C GLU A 768 14.02 0.46 -6.63
N PRO A 769 14.94 0.08 -7.56
CA PRO A 769 15.23 0.83 -8.79
C PRO A 769 14.03 1.29 -9.61
N PHE A 770 12.99 0.46 -9.75
CA PHE A 770 11.77 0.82 -10.47
C PHE A 770 11.02 2.04 -9.89
N ARG A 771 11.24 2.35 -8.59
CA ARG A 771 10.67 3.53 -7.92
C ARG A 771 11.51 4.79 -8.15
N GLN A 772 12.81 4.64 -8.42
CA GLN A 772 13.71 5.77 -8.67
C GLN A 772 13.55 6.33 -10.09
N ILE A 773 13.30 5.44 -11.06
CA ILE A 773 13.54 5.69 -12.48
C ILE A 773 12.70 6.83 -13.08
N GLY A 774 11.40 6.86 -12.76
CA GLY A 774 10.44 7.88 -13.22
C GLY A 774 10.62 9.28 -12.61
N THR A 775 11.66 9.48 -11.78
CA THR A 775 12.15 10.82 -11.41
C THR A 775 13.11 11.34 -12.47
N TYR A 776 14.06 10.52 -12.93
CA TYR A 776 15.02 10.90 -13.97
C TYR A 776 14.33 11.16 -15.32
N GLY A 777 13.39 10.30 -15.73
CA GLY A 777 12.59 10.49 -16.94
C GLY A 777 11.82 11.82 -16.95
N ARG A 778 11.30 12.28 -15.81
CA ARG A 778 10.66 13.62 -15.68
C ARG A 778 11.66 14.76 -15.60
N TRP A 779 12.79 14.58 -14.94
CA TRP A 779 13.86 15.58 -14.83
C TRP A 779 14.43 15.95 -16.21
N ILE A 780 14.68 14.95 -17.06
CA ILE A 780 15.14 15.13 -18.44
C ILE A 780 14.10 15.87 -19.30
N THR A 781 12.81 15.49 -19.17
CA THR A 781 11.77 15.90 -20.13
C THR A 781 11.00 17.16 -19.75
N SER A 782 10.99 17.57 -18.48
CA SER A 782 10.26 18.74 -17.98
C SER A 782 11.12 20.01 -18.03
N GLN A 783 10.56 21.15 -18.48
CA GLN A 783 11.30 22.42 -18.56
C GLN A 783 12.02 22.78 -17.24
N ARG A 784 11.31 22.68 -16.11
CA ARG A 784 11.82 22.99 -14.77
C ARG A 784 11.43 21.88 -13.80
N SER A 785 12.42 21.08 -13.42
CA SER A 785 12.34 19.95 -12.49
C SER A 785 13.77 19.68 -12.03
N TRP A 786 13.94 19.14 -10.81
CA TRP A 786 15.24 18.93 -10.17
C TRP A 786 15.39 17.46 -9.77
N ALA A 787 16.56 16.89 -9.96
CA ALA A 787 16.90 15.57 -9.47
C ALA A 787 17.37 15.62 -8.00
N ASN A 788 17.20 14.53 -7.26
CA ASN A 788 17.53 14.50 -5.83
C ASN A 788 19.03 14.76 -5.54
N HIS A 789 19.92 14.45 -6.49
CA HIS A 789 21.34 14.79 -6.38
C HIS A 789 21.64 16.29 -6.53
N GLU A 790 20.81 17.06 -7.25
CA GLU A 790 20.90 18.53 -7.29
C GLU A 790 20.41 19.12 -5.96
N LEU A 791 19.30 18.61 -5.41
CA LEU A 791 18.76 19.05 -4.11
C LEU A 791 19.71 18.72 -2.93
N LEU A 792 20.45 17.60 -3.02
CA LEU A 792 21.43 17.18 -2.02
C LEU A 792 22.67 18.09 -1.95
N GLN A 793 23.04 18.77 -3.03
CA GLN A 793 24.19 19.69 -3.04
C GLN A 793 23.87 20.97 -2.26
N GLU A 794 22.64 21.48 -2.37
CA GLU A 794 22.20 22.73 -1.74
C GLU A 794 21.93 22.58 -0.24
N ILE A 795 21.25 21.50 0.18
CA ILE A 795 20.72 21.36 1.54
C ILE A 795 21.80 21.43 2.63
N GLY A 796 23.04 21.06 2.31
CA GLY A 796 24.17 21.18 3.23
C GLY A 796 24.40 22.62 3.73
N ALA A 797 24.29 23.61 2.84
CA ALA A 797 24.60 25.00 3.13
C ALA A 797 23.46 25.78 3.85
N VAL A 798 22.20 25.37 3.64
CA VAL A 798 21.02 26.09 4.14
C VAL A 798 21.01 26.22 5.67
N THR A 799 20.65 27.40 6.17
CA THR A 799 20.50 27.73 7.60
C THR A 799 19.03 27.96 8.01
N ALA A 800 18.77 28.09 9.32
CA ALA A 800 17.44 28.42 9.84
C ALA A 800 17.03 29.84 9.40
N GLU A 801 18.01 30.75 9.39
CA GLU A 801 17.91 32.14 8.96
C GLU A 801 17.52 32.25 7.48
N ASP A 802 18.06 31.40 6.61
CA ASP A 802 17.68 31.37 5.18
C ASP A 802 16.20 31.01 5.00
N VAL A 803 15.71 29.97 5.71
CA VAL A 803 14.29 29.59 5.67
C VAL A 803 13.41 30.72 6.23
N GLN A 804 13.81 31.30 7.36
CA GLN A 804 13.12 32.42 8.02
C GLN A 804 13.04 33.68 7.13
N ALA A 805 14.06 33.92 6.30
CA ALA A 805 14.10 35.01 5.33
C ALA A 805 13.39 34.69 4.00
N PHE A 806 13.33 33.41 3.60
CA PHE A 806 12.73 32.96 2.34
C PHE A 806 11.21 32.98 2.36
N PHE A 807 10.57 32.32 3.34
CA PHE A 807 9.11 32.11 3.28
C PHE A 807 8.29 33.42 3.29
N PRO A 808 8.68 34.51 3.98
CA PRO A 808 7.95 35.78 3.89
C PRO A 808 8.01 36.38 2.49
N GLN A 809 9.05 36.11 1.70
CA GLN A 809 9.13 36.54 0.30
C GLN A 809 8.19 35.72 -0.58
N MET A 810 8.11 34.40 -0.35
CA MET A 810 7.22 33.50 -1.07
C MET A 810 5.74 33.84 -0.83
N LEU A 811 5.37 34.20 0.41
CA LEU A 811 4.00 34.58 0.78
C LEU A 811 3.62 36.03 0.41
N LYS A 812 4.59 36.94 0.23
CA LYS A 812 4.35 38.37 -0.04
C LYS A 812 3.77 38.68 -1.42
N GLN A 813 3.83 37.74 -2.37
CA GLN A 813 3.25 37.90 -3.71
C GLN A 813 2.83 36.55 -4.32
N MET A 814 1.54 36.39 -4.59
CA MET A 814 0.96 35.14 -5.12
C MET A 814 -0.36 35.42 -5.87
N HIS A 815 -0.84 34.43 -6.60
CA HIS A 815 -2.26 34.27 -6.93
C HIS A 815 -2.78 33.06 -6.17
N ILE A 816 -3.94 33.18 -5.52
CA ILE A 816 -4.58 32.11 -4.76
C ILE A 816 -5.63 31.44 -5.65
N GLU A 817 -5.59 30.12 -5.80
CA GLU A 817 -6.64 29.37 -6.49
C GLU A 817 -7.25 28.32 -5.55
N ILE A 818 -8.56 28.37 -5.33
CA ILE A 818 -9.26 27.58 -4.32
C ILE A 818 -10.26 26.64 -5.00
N LEU A 819 -10.36 25.40 -4.51
CA LEU A 819 -11.49 24.51 -4.75
C LEU A 819 -12.13 24.15 -3.41
N ALA A 820 -13.40 24.50 -3.23
CA ALA A 820 -14.23 24.08 -2.10
C ALA A 820 -15.35 23.14 -2.59
N HIS A 821 -15.28 21.86 -2.22
CA HIS A 821 -16.22 20.82 -2.66
C HIS A 821 -16.71 19.98 -1.49
N GLY A 822 -18.03 19.84 -1.31
CA GLY A 822 -18.60 19.00 -0.24
C GLY A 822 -19.88 19.56 0.40
N ASN A 823 -20.13 19.20 1.65
CA ASN A 823 -21.18 19.75 2.50
C ASN A 823 -20.85 21.16 3.00
N LEU A 824 -20.74 22.09 2.06
CA LEU A 824 -20.56 23.53 2.27
C LEU A 824 -21.67 24.30 1.54
N TYR A 825 -21.81 25.58 1.87
CA TYR A 825 -22.56 26.57 1.09
C TYR A 825 -21.62 27.53 0.36
N LYS A 826 -22.13 28.28 -0.63
CA LYS A 826 -21.35 29.27 -1.40
C LYS A 826 -20.69 30.30 -0.46
N GLU A 827 -21.39 30.61 0.63
CA GLU A 827 -21.00 31.51 1.71
C GLU A 827 -19.80 30.97 2.51
N ASP A 828 -19.78 29.68 2.83
CA ASP A 828 -18.66 29.06 3.56
C ASP A 828 -17.40 29.11 2.70
N ALA A 829 -17.51 28.81 1.40
CA ALA A 829 -16.40 28.85 0.45
C ALA A 829 -15.85 30.28 0.27
N LEU A 830 -16.70 31.30 0.23
CA LEU A 830 -16.29 32.71 0.21
C LEU A 830 -15.65 33.14 1.54
N GLN A 831 -16.21 32.74 2.69
CA GLN A 831 -15.60 33.02 4.01
C GLN A 831 -14.22 32.37 4.17
N MET A 832 -14.05 31.13 3.70
CA MET A 832 -12.74 30.46 3.67
C MET A 832 -11.77 31.14 2.69
N THR A 833 -12.26 31.68 1.58
CA THR A 833 -11.46 32.49 0.65
C THR A 833 -10.97 33.78 1.31
N ASP A 834 -11.87 34.53 1.94
CA ASP A 834 -11.55 35.77 2.64
C ASP A 834 -10.65 35.52 3.87
N LEU A 835 -10.77 34.36 4.52
CA LEU A 835 -9.85 33.90 5.56
C LEU A 835 -8.42 33.70 5.02
N VAL A 836 -8.24 33.03 3.87
CA VAL A 836 -6.91 32.88 3.24
C VAL A 836 -6.31 34.24 2.89
N GLN A 837 -7.09 35.12 2.26
CA GLN A 837 -6.62 36.47 1.92
C GLN A 837 -6.30 37.33 3.14
N SER A 838 -7.20 37.39 4.13
CA SER A 838 -7.06 38.25 5.31
C SER A 838 -6.01 37.74 6.29
N THR A 839 -5.74 36.43 6.30
CA THR A 839 -4.61 35.86 7.03
C THR A 839 -3.29 36.19 6.34
N LEU A 840 -3.10 35.76 5.07
CA LEU A 840 -1.79 35.84 4.39
C LEU A 840 -1.45 37.24 3.86
N LYS A 841 -2.45 38.05 3.51
CA LYS A 841 -2.35 39.42 2.96
C LYS A 841 -1.35 39.59 1.80
N PRO A 842 -1.38 38.72 0.77
CA PRO A 842 -0.45 38.80 -0.34
C PRO A 842 -0.74 40.02 -1.24
N ARG A 843 0.29 40.44 -2.00
CA ARG A 843 0.08 41.27 -3.20
C ARG A 843 -0.22 40.39 -4.40
N THR A 844 -0.98 40.94 -5.36
CA THR A 844 -1.23 40.35 -6.68
C THR A 844 0.07 39.86 -7.35
N LEU A 845 0.10 38.60 -7.80
CA LEU A 845 1.12 38.08 -8.72
C LEU A 845 0.68 38.36 -10.17
N PRO A 846 1.37 39.26 -10.92
CA PRO A 846 1.01 39.55 -12.31
C PRO A 846 1.00 38.30 -13.17
N GLN A 847 0.05 38.21 -14.10
CA GLN A 847 -0.12 37.03 -14.97
C GLN A 847 1.13 36.68 -15.79
N SER A 848 1.95 37.68 -16.13
CA SER A 848 3.25 37.51 -16.79
C SER A 848 4.32 36.80 -15.94
N GLN A 849 4.10 36.66 -14.63
CA GLN A 849 4.95 35.92 -13.70
C GLN A 849 4.39 34.54 -13.34
N TRP A 850 3.23 34.15 -13.87
CA TRP A 850 2.68 32.81 -13.66
C TRP A 850 3.54 31.81 -14.45
N GLN A 851 4.31 30.98 -13.75
CA GLN A 851 5.04 29.89 -14.37
C GLN A 851 4.03 28.86 -14.88
N ILE A 852 4.06 28.57 -16.18
CA ILE A 852 3.20 27.55 -16.82
C ILE A 852 4.04 26.30 -17.12
N ARG A 853 3.45 25.11 -17.00
CA ARG A 853 4.14 23.83 -17.25
C ARG A 853 4.46 23.65 -18.75
N ARG A 854 5.65 23.15 -19.07
CA ARG A 854 6.07 22.77 -20.43
C ARG A 854 7.05 21.59 -20.38
N SER A 855 7.10 20.83 -21.45
CA SER A 855 8.12 19.79 -21.70
C SER A 855 9.09 20.25 -22.79
N VAL A 856 10.25 19.60 -22.90
CA VAL A 856 11.08 19.71 -24.12
C VAL A 856 10.36 19.05 -25.31
N VAL A 857 10.62 19.54 -26.51
CA VAL A 857 10.17 18.94 -27.77
C VAL A 857 11.31 18.10 -28.33
N LEU A 858 11.17 16.78 -28.30
CA LEU A 858 12.12 15.88 -28.95
C LEU A 858 11.90 15.93 -30.48
N PRO A 859 12.97 15.88 -31.30
CA PRO A 859 12.83 15.85 -32.76
C PRO A 859 12.27 14.51 -33.26
N GLU A 860 11.71 14.54 -34.47
CA GLU A 860 11.24 13.33 -35.17
C GLU A 860 12.39 12.34 -35.41
N GLY A 861 12.11 11.05 -35.22
CA GLY A 861 13.13 9.99 -35.38
C GLY A 861 14.18 9.93 -34.27
N ALA A 862 14.03 10.70 -33.18
CA ALA A 862 14.98 10.71 -32.08
C ALA A 862 15.04 9.37 -31.33
N ASP A 863 16.25 9.01 -30.94
CA ASP A 863 16.51 7.95 -29.97
C ASP A 863 17.53 8.48 -28.95
N TYR A 864 17.12 8.71 -27.71
CA TYR A 864 17.99 9.22 -26.65
C TYR A 864 18.08 8.26 -25.47
N ARG A 865 19.25 8.18 -24.84
CA ARG A 865 19.45 7.34 -23.66
C ARG A 865 20.14 8.09 -22.52
N TYR A 866 19.61 7.98 -21.31
CA TYR A 866 20.28 8.42 -20.08
C TYR A 866 20.67 7.21 -19.24
N GLU A 867 21.94 7.11 -18.84
CA GLU A 867 22.46 5.99 -18.05
C GLU A 867 22.98 6.49 -16.69
N ARG A 868 22.67 5.75 -15.61
CA ARG A 868 23.12 6.07 -14.25
C ARG A 868 23.38 4.79 -13.45
N THR A 869 24.54 4.70 -12.82
CA THR A 869 24.85 3.62 -11.86
C THR A 869 24.07 3.83 -10.56
N LEU A 870 23.43 2.77 -10.04
CA LEU A 870 22.70 2.77 -8.77
C LEU A 870 23.64 3.02 -7.58
N ALA A 871 23.19 3.77 -6.58
CA ALA A 871 24.02 4.14 -5.44
C ALA A 871 24.31 3.00 -4.45
N ASN A 872 23.48 1.95 -4.42
CA ASN A 872 23.68 0.77 -3.57
C ASN A 872 24.61 -0.25 -4.27
N PRO A 873 25.84 -0.51 -3.77
CA PRO A 873 26.80 -1.42 -4.39
C PRO A 873 26.48 -2.91 -4.21
N ASP A 874 25.47 -3.25 -3.40
CA ASP A 874 25.01 -4.62 -3.13
C ASP A 874 23.61 -4.87 -3.71
N ASN A 875 23.12 -3.99 -4.59
CA ASN A 875 21.93 -4.27 -5.40
C ASN A 875 22.33 -4.91 -6.74
N ILE A 876 21.73 -6.07 -7.03
CA ILE A 876 21.91 -6.83 -8.28
C ILE A 876 20.88 -6.50 -9.37
N ASN A 877 19.89 -5.67 -9.05
CA ASN A 877 18.80 -5.35 -9.97
C ASN A 877 19.10 -4.08 -10.76
N HIS A 878 19.19 -4.21 -12.09
CA HIS A 878 19.04 -3.12 -13.04
C HIS A 878 17.58 -2.69 -13.15
N ALA A 879 17.31 -1.49 -13.68
CA ALA A 879 15.98 -1.12 -14.16
C ALA A 879 16.02 -0.22 -15.41
N ILE A 880 15.03 -0.39 -16.28
CA ILE A 880 14.82 0.40 -17.50
C ILE A 880 13.44 1.07 -17.46
N GLU A 881 13.37 2.35 -17.84
CA GLU A 881 12.13 3.01 -18.27
C GLU A 881 12.30 3.39 -19.74
N TYR A 882 11.57 2.71 -20.60
CA TYR A 882 11.55 2.88 -22.04
C TYR A 882 10.30 3.68 -22.40
N ILE A 883 10.42 4.80 -23.12
CA ILE A 883 9.29 5.70 -23.44
C ILE A 883 9.25 5.99 -24.95
N ILE A 884 8.08 5.83 -25.56
CA ILE A 884 7.76 6.24 -26.94
C ILE A 884 6.84 7.46 -26.90
N TYR A 885 7.23 8.55 -27.53
CA TYR A 885 6.47 9.80 -27.59
C TYR A 885 5.59 9.78 -28.83
N VAL A 886 4.28 9.93 -28.62
CA VAL A 886 3.28 9.75 -29.68
C VAL A 886 2.63 11.06 -30.13
N GLY A 887 2.85 12.15 -29.39
CA GLY A 887 2.38 13.49 -29.74
C GLY A 887 1.94 14.29 -28.52
N TRP A 888 0.88 15.08 -28.70
CA TRP A 888 0.40 16.04 -27.70
C TRP A 888 -0.89 15.56 -27.03
N ASN A 889 -0.95 15.63 -25.70
CA ASN A 889 -2.13 15.28 -24.90
C ASN A 889 -3.35 16.17 -25.18
N VAL A 890 -3.14 17.37 -25.75
CA VAL A 890 -4.21 18.26 -26.16
C VAL A 890 -4.87 17.86 -27.48
N ASP A 891 -4.27 16.99 -28.29
CA ASP A 891 -4.95 16.36 -29.43
C ASP A 891 -5.77 15.16 -28.96
N ARG A 892 -7.07 15.20 -29.23
CA ARG A 892 -8.02 14.15 -28.86
C ARG A 892 -7.80 12.86 -29.64
N SER A 893 -7.30 12.94 -30.89
CA SER A 893 -7.03 11.77 -31.73
C SER A 893 -5.85 10.97 -31.19
N THR A 894 -4.69 11.61 -31.04
CA THR A 894 -3.49 11.04 -30.40
C THR A 894 -3.81 10.50 -29.00
N ARG A 895 -4.59 11.26 -28.21
CA ARG A 895 -4.99 10.86 -26.86
C ARG A 895 -5.90 9.63 -26.84
N ALA A 896 -6.90 9.54 -27.71
CA ALA A 896 -7.77 8.36 -27.80
C ALA A 896 -6.97 7.12 -28.22
N LYS A 897 -6.10 7.25 -29.23
CA LYS A 897 -5.26 6.16 -29.73
C LYS A 897 -4.28 5.65 -28.67
N ILE A 898 -3.62 6.54 -27.91
CA ILE A 898 -2.66 6.10 -26.87
C ILE A 898 -3.35 5.44 -25.66
N LEU A 899 -4.59 5.85 -25.34
CA LEU A 899 -5.40 5.19 -24.31
C LEU A 899 -5.80 3.78 -24.77
N LEU A 900 -6.27 3.61 -26.01
CA LEU A 900 -6.66 2.31 -26.55
C LEU A 900 -5.46 1.36 -26.69
N LEU A 901 -4.33 1.85 -27.21
CA LEU A 901 -3.10 1.07 -27.26
C LEU A 901 -2.57 0.70 -25.86
N GLY A 902 -2.79 1.58 -24.87
CA GLY A 902 -2.43 1.34 -23.47
C GLY A 902 -3.15 0.16 -22.84
N ASP A 903 -4.45 -0.04 -23.14
CA ASP A 903 -5.18 -1.25 -22.72
C ASP A 903 -4.73 -2.48 -23.54
N LEU A 904 -4.70 -2.36 -24.87
CA LEU A 904 -4.31 -3.45 -25.81
C LEU A 904 -2.92 -4.04 -25.54
N THR A 905 -1.98 -3.24 -25.02
CA THR A 905 -0.60 -3.69 -24.72
C THR A 905 -0.39 -4.09 -23.25
N SER A 906 -1.39 -3.97 -22.37
CA SER A 906 -1.19 -4.15 -20.93
C SER A 906 -0.96 -5.60 -20.53
N GLU A 907 -1.73 -6.54 -21.07
CA GLU A 907 -1.57 -7.98 -20.77
C GLU A 907 -0.46 -8.61 -21.63
N PRO A 908 -0.34 -8.35 -22.95
CA PRO A 908 0.74 -8.94 -23.76
C PRO A 908 2.16 -8.55 -23.35
N VAL A 909 2.38 -7.32 -22.84
CA VAL A 909 3.70 -6.95 -22.27
C VAL A 909 4.02 -7.78 -21.03
N PHE A 910 3.02 -8.04 -20.17
CA PHE A 910 3.21 -8.84 -18.96
C PHE A 910 3.42 -10.32 -19.31
N ASP A 911 2.55 -10.91 -20.10
CA ASP A 911 2.66 -12.31 -20.54
C ASP A 911 4.00 -12.59 -21.24
N GLN A 912 4.38 -11.76 -22.23
CA GLN A 912 5.64 -11.97 -22.96
C GLN A 912 6.88 -11.68 -22.11
N LEU A 913 7.01 -10.46 -21.55
CA LEU A 913 8.25 -10.02 -20.90
C LEU A 913 8.38 -10.51 -19.45
N ARG A 914 7.28 -10.94 -18.80
CA ARG A 914 7.29 -11.52 -17.45
C ARG A 914 7.00 -13.01 -17.45
N THR A 915 5.82 -13.47 -17.85
CA THR A 915 5.44 -14.89 -17.68
C THR A 915 6.28 -15.84 -18.55
N LYS A 916 6.55 -15.45 -19.80
CA LYS A 916 7.32 -16.27 -20.76
C LYS A 916 8.82 -16.06 -20.67
N GLU A 917 9.30 -14.80 -20.74
CA GLU A 917 10.73 -14.49 -20.74
C GLU A 917 11.35 -14.37 -19.35
N GLN A 918 10.53 -14.26 -18.28
CA GLN A 918 10.97 -14.16 -16.89
C GLN A 918 12.05 -13.08 -16.67
N LEU A 919 11.89 -11.92 -17.32
CA LEU A 919 12.85 -10.81 -17.21
C LEU A 919 12.86 -10.19 -15.80
N GLY A 920 11.82 -10.39 -14.98
CA GLY A 920 11.87 -10.06 -13.56
C GLY A 920 10.49 -9.95 -12.90
N TYR A 921 10.47 -9.60 -11.61
CA TYR A 921 9.22 -9.40 -10.87
C TYR A 921 8.44 -8.16 -11.30
N VAL A 922 9.14 -7.05 -11.59
CA VAL A 922 8.50 -5.79 -11.99
C VAL A 922 8.59 -5.67 -13.51
N VAL A 923 7.45 -5.82 -14.17
CA VAL A 923 7.23 -5.60 -15.60
C VAL A 923 5.87 -4.93 -15.75
N SER A 924 5.81 -3.77 -16.42
CA SER A 924 4.55 -3.07 -16.68
C SER A 924 4.64 -2.18 -17.92
N SER A 925 3.54 -2.03 -18.64
CA SER A 925 3.33 -0.99 -19.65
C SER A 925 2.23 -0.02 -19.22
N ALA A 926 2.27 1.22 -19.71
CA ALA A 926 1.21 2.21 -19.46
C ALA A 926 1.22 3.36 -20.48
N PRO A 927 0.06 3.97 -20.80
CA PRO A 927 0.00 5.28 -21.42
C PRO A 927 0.52 6.34 -20.43
N LEU A 928 1.46 7.17 -20.88
CA LEU A 928 2.09 8.22 -20.09
C LEU A 928 1.53 9.59 -20.53
N ILE A 929 0.63 10.12 -19.71
CA ILE A 929 -0.10 11.36 -19.96
C ILE A 929 0.43 12.47 -19.04
N TYR A 930 1.03 13.50 -19.64
CA TYR A 930 1.48 14.71 -18.94
C TYR A 930 0.74 15.96 -19.44
N SER A 931 0.99 17.11 -18.81
CA SER A 931 0.25 18.36 -19.06
C SER A 931 0.27 18.82 -20.53
N SER A 932 1.29 18.47 -21.31
CA SER A 932 1.35 18.72 -22.76
C SER A 932 1.59 17.45 -23.60
N VAL A 933 2.37 16.48 -23.12
CA VAL A 933 2.82 15.30 -23.88
C VAL A 933 1.91 14.08 -23.70
N ALA A 934 1.70 13.34 -24.78
CA ALA A 934 1.18 11.98 -24.80
C ALA A 934 2.30 11.00 -25.23
N ALA A 935 2.47 9.93 -24.48
CA ALA A 935 3.49 8.90 -24.69
C ALA A 935 2.98 7.52 -24.21
N TRP A 936 3.73 6.47 -24.47
CA TRP A 936 3.58 5.13 -23.87
C TRP A 936 4.93 4.71 -23.28
N ARG A 937 4.89 3.92 -22.20
CA ARG A 937 6.12 3.45 -21.54
C ARG A 937 6.07 1.97 -21.19
N VAL A 938 7.25 1.39 -21.05
CA VAL A 938 7.50 0.11 -20.37
C VAL A 938 8.49 0.34 -19.23
N VAL A 939 8.26 -0.29 -18.07
CA VAL A 939 9.20 -0.32 -16.94
C VAL A 939 9.51 -1.77 -16.59
N ILE A 940 10.79 -2.12 -16.53
CA ILE A 940 11.28 -3.45 -16.09
C ILE A 940 12.34 -3.28 -15.00
N GLN A 941 12.34 -4.18 -14.01
CA GLN A 941 13.47 -4.38 -13.08
C GLN A 941 13.96 -5.84 -13.19
N SER A 942 15.28 -6.03 -13.37
CA SER A 942 15.87 -7.32 -13.75
C SER A 942 17.27 -7.54 -13.17
N GLU A 943 17.70 -8.80 -13.08
CA GLU A 943 19.12 -9.19 -12.96
C GLU A 943 19.87 -9.11 -14.31
N ARG A 944 19.16 -8.94 -15.44
CA ARG A 944 19.73 -8.68 -16.77
C ARG A 944 20.09 -7.19 -16.93
N ASP A 945 21.10 -6.92 -17.75
CA ASP A 945 21.50 -5.56 -18.08
C ASP A 945 20.44 -4.81 -18.90
N CYS A 946 20.47 -3.48 -18.85
CA CYS A 946 19.45 -2.66 -19.49
C CYS A 946 19.48 -2.73 -21.03
N HIS A 947 20.63 -3.02 -21.66
CA HIS A 947 20.73 -3.10 -23.12
C HIS A 947 20.07 -4.39 -23.65
N TYR A 948 20.20 -5.51 -22.94
CA TYR A 948 19.41 -6.72 -23.19
C TYR A 948 17.91 -6.46 -23.03
N LEU A 949 17.49 -5.77 -21.97
CA LEU A 949 16.08 -5.41 -21.77
C LEU A 949 15.55 -4.49 -22.88
N GLU A 950 16.35 -3.51 -23.33
CA GLU A 950 16.04 -2.61 -24.45
C GLU A 950 15.81 -3.40 -25.75
N GLN A 951 16.61 -4.45 -26.01
CA GLN A 951 16.42 -5.37 -27.14
C GLN A 951 15.17 -6.24 -27.00
N ARG A 952 14.84 -6.75 -25.80
CA ARG A 952 13.60 -7.55 -25.59
C ARG A 952 12.33 -6.71 -25.77
N ILE A 953 12.36 -5.43 -25.36
CA ILE A 953 11.26 -4.50 -25.61
C ILE A 953 11.13 -4.22 -27.11
N ASP A 954 12.23 -3.95 -27.83
CA ASP A 954 12.17 -3.75 -29.29
C ASP A 954 11.74 -5.03 -30.05
N ALA A 955 12.06 -6.23 -29.55
CA ALA A 955 11.52 -7.49 -30.09
C ALA A 955 10.00 -7.59 -29.91
N PHE A 956 9.49 -7.43 -28.68
CA PHE A 956 8.06 -7.41 -28.38
C PHE A 956 7.29 -6.40 -29.26
N LEU A 957 7.88 -5.21 -29.50
CA LEU A 957 7.26 -4.18 -30.32
C LEU A 957 7.09 -4.57 -31.80
N ASN A 958 7.88 -5.52 -32.32
CA ASN A 958 7.65 -6.11 -33.64
C ASN A 958 6.57 -7.20 -33.57
N ASP A 959 6.68 -8.13 -32.62
CA ASP A 959 5.73 -9.25 -32.47
C ASP A 959 4.29 -8.77 -32.23
N PHE A 960 4.12 -7.70 -31.45
CA PHE A 960 2.82 -7.10 -31.16
C PHE A 960 2.13 -6.49 -32.39
N GLU A 961 2.86 -6.09 -33.43
CA GLU A 961 2.26 -5.64 -34.70
C GLU A 961 1.46 -6.76 -35.37
N THR A 962 2.04 -7.96 -35.37
CA THR A 962 1.39 -9.16 -35.92
C THR A 962 0.24 -9.61 -35.02
N MET A 963 0.40 -9.53 -33.69
CA MET A 963 -0.69 -9.78 -32.74
C MET A 963 -1.89 -8.86 -32.95
N LEU A 964 -1.69 -7.54 -33.05
CA LEU A 964 -2.76 -6.57 -33.31
C LEU A 964 -3.39 -6.73 -34.71
N LYS A 965 -2.61 -7.18 -35.69
CA LYS A 965 -3.08 -7.44 -37.07
C LYS A 965 -4.00 -8.66 -37.13
N ASP A 966 -3.60 -9.74 -36.47
CA ASP A 966 -4.30 -11.03 -36.53
C ASP A 966 -5.37 -11.21 -35.44
N MET A 967 -5.46 -10.27 -34.49
CA MET A 967 -6.55 -10.14 -33.50
C MET A 967 -7.95 -10.12 -34.16
N PRO A 968 -8.92 -10.91 -33.69
CA PRO A 968 -10.31 -10.87 -34.15
C PRO A 968 -11.00 -9.52 -33.89
N ASP A 969 -11.90 -9.12 -34.80
CA ASP A 969 -12.58 -7.82 -34.70
C ASP A 969 -13.53 -7.73 -33.50
N ASP A 970 -14.15 -8.85 -33.09
CA ASP A 970 -14.99 -8.91 -31.88
C ASP A 970 -14.16 -8.82 -30.59
N GLU A 971 -12.90 -9.23 -30.63
CA GLU A 971 -11.98 -9.05 -29.51
C GLU A 971 -11.51 -7.59 -29.41
N PHE A 972 -11.10 -6.99 -30.53
CA PHE A 972 -10.72 -5.58 -30.60
C PHE A 972 -11.87 -4.66 -30.13
N GLU A 973 -13.10 -4.88 -30.61
CA GLU A 973 -14.27 -4.13 -30.15
C GLU A 973 -14.58 -4.37 -28.66
N ALA A 974 -14.42 -5.60 -28.15
CA ALA A 974 -14.59 -5.88 -26.73
C ALA A 974 -13.56 -5.14 -25.86
N GLN A 975 -12.27 -5.14 -26.23
CA GLN A 975 -11.24 -4.37 -25.52
C GLN A 975 -11.53 -2.85 -25.58
N LYS A 976 -11.97 -2.33 -26.73
CA LYS A 976 -12.41 -0.93 -26.86
C LYS A 976 -13.60 -0.59 -25.95
N ILE A 977 -14.59 -1.49 -25.84
CA ILE A 977 -15.73 -1.34 -24.92
C ILE A 977 -15.27 -1.44 -23.45
N GLY A 978 -14.33 -2.33 -23.13
CA GLY A 978 -13.70 -2.45 -21.82
C GLY A 978 -13.04 -1.14 -21.38
N LEU A 979 -12.27 -0.50 -22.27
CA LEU A 979 -11.70 0.82 -22.04
C LEU A 979 -12.78 1.91 -21.89
N ILE A 980 -13.80 1.95 -22.76
CA ILE A 980 -14.90 2.93 -22.64
C ILE A 980 -15.59 2.82 -21.28
N ASN A 981 -15.93 1.61 -20.83
CA ASN A 981 -16.54 1.37 -19.52
C ASN A 981 -15.59 1.74 -18.36
N LYS A 982 -14.28 1.46 -18.50
CA LYS A 982 -13.20 1.88 -17.57
C LYS A 982 -13.02 3.40 -17.53
N ARG A 983 -13.35 4.14 -18.60
CA ARG A 983 -13.33 5.61 -18.63
C ARG A 983 -14.60 6.25 -18.07
N LEU A 984 -15.77 5.64 -18.28
CA LEU A 984 -17.08 6.12 -17.82
C LEU A 984 -17.43 5.72 -16.37
N GLU A 985 -16.54 5.03 -15.66
CA GLU A 985 -16.79 4.53 -14.31
C GLU A 985 -17.21 5.65 -13.33
N LYS A 986 -18.30 5.41 -12.57
CA LYS A 986 -18.84 6.37 -11.62
C LYS A 986 -17.87 6.56 -10.45
N LEU A 987 -17.64 7.81 -10.08
CA LEU A 987 -16.82 8.20 -8.94
C LEU A 987 -17.46 7.68 -7.65
N LYS A 988 -16.69 6.99 -6.79
CA LYS A 988 -17.21 6.21 -5.65
C LYS A 988 -17.37 6.99 -4.34
N ASN A 989 -16.69 8.13 -4.21
CA ASN A 989 -16.68 8.98 -3.02
C ASN A 989 -16.29 10.44 -3.35
N LEU A 990 -16.45 11.32 -2.35
CA LEU A 990 -16.21 12.76 -2.47
C LEU A 990 -14.77 13.08 -2.92
N ASP A 991 -13.79 12.38 -2.33
CA ASP A 991 -12.37 12.57 -2.62
C ASP A 991 -12.04 12.25 -4.08
N SER A 992 -12.64 11.20 -4.65
CA SER A 992 -12.45 10.82 -6.05
C SER A 992 -12.90 11.92 -7.01
N GLU A 993 -14.00 12.60 -6.70
CA GLU A 993 -14.49 13.71 -7.52
C GLU A 993 -13.72 15.02 -7.27
N CYS A 994 -13.39 15.33 -6.01
CA CYS A 994 -12.59 16.51 -5.67
C CYS A 994 -11.20 16.45 -6.32
N ASN A 995 -10.53 15.30 -6.28
CA ASN A 995 -9.24 15.09 -6.95
C ASN A 995 -9.35 15.19 -8.48
N ARG A 996 -10.46 14.75 -9.09
CA ARG A 996 -10.74 14.96 -10.52
C ARG A 996 -10.79 16.45 -10.85
N PHE A 997 -11.53 17.25 -10.08
CA PHE A 997 -11.58 18.70 -10.27
C PHE A 997 -10.22 19.36 -10.04
N TRP A 998 -9.51 19.01 -8.96
CA TRP A 998 -8.21 19.59 -8.63
C TRP A 998 -7.15 19.28 -9.70
N HIS A 999 -7.21 18.10 -10.33
CA HIS A 999 -6.37 17.77 -11.47
C HIS A 999 -6.61 18.73 -12.65
N HIS A 1000 -7.86 18.99 -13.03
CA HIS A 1000 -8.18 19.90 -14.16
C HIS A 1000 -7.89 21.38 -13.88
N ILE A 1001 -7.95 21.79 -12.61
CA ILE A 1001 -7.58 23.14 -12.16
C ILE A 1001 -6.05 23.30 -12.19
N THR A 1002 -5.31 22.36 -11.57
CA THR A 1002 -3.85 22.43 -11.47
C THR A 1002 -3.11 22.07 -12.77
N SER A 1003 -3.76 21.39 -13.73
CA SER A 1003 -3.27 21.21 -15.10
C SER A 1003 -3.38 22.48 -15.95
N GLU A 1004 -4.16 23.46 -15.49
CA GLU A 1004 -4.51 24.69 -16.21
C GLU A 1004 -5.31 24.46 -17.51
N THR A 1005 -5.90 23.27 -17.69
CA THR A 1005 -6.74 22.93 -18.84
C THR A 1005 -8.24 23.08 -18.58
N TYR A 1006 -8.68 23.02 -17.32
CA TYR A 1006 -10.09 23.16 -16.89
C TYR A 1006 -11.08 22.25 -17.62
N ASP A 1007 -10.58 21.11 -18.12
CA ASP A 1007 -11.29 20.18 -18.98
C ASP A 1007 -12.13 19.17 -18.20
N PHE A 1008 -13.11 19.66 -17.44
CA PHE A 1008 -13.96 18.81 -16.60
C PHE A 1008 -14.83 17.80 -17.38
N GLU A 1009 -14.90 17.94 -18.72
CA GLU A 1009 -15.59 17.03 -19.65
C GLU A 1009 -14.67 15.96 -20.26
N LEU A 1010 -13.35 15.98 -19.97
CA LEU A 1010 -12.31 15.14 -20.59
C LEU A 1010 -12.70 13.66 -20.75
N VAL A 1011 -13.36 13.08 -19.75
CA VAL A 1011 -13.82 11.69 -19.78
C VAL A 1011 -14.75 11.40 -20.96
N TYR A 1012 -15.74 12.28 -21.20
CA TYR A 1012 -16.68 12.13 -22.30
C TYR A 1012 -16.01 12.41 -23.64
N ARG A 1013 -15.15 13.44 -23.70
CA ARG A 1013 -14.37 13.78 -24.92
C ARG A 1013 -13.42 12.67 -25.33
N ASP A 1014 -12.82 11.97 -24.37
CA ASP A 1014 -12.00 10.79 -24.64
C ASP A 1014 -12.86 9.65 -25.23
N VAL A 1015 -14.06 9.39 -24.70
CA VAL A 1015 -14.96 8.35 -25.24
C VAL A 1015 -15.46 8.70 -26.64
N GLU A 1016 -15.86 9.95 -26.89
CA GLU A 1016 -16.25 10.47 -28.22
C GLU A 1016 -15.17 10.23 -29.30
N ASN A 1017 -13.89 10.18 -28.90
CA ASN A 1017 -12.75 9.97 -29.80
C ASN A 1017 -12.23 8.52 -29.80
N ILE A 1018 -12.51 7.72 -28.76
CA ILE A 1018 -12.18 6.29 -28.70
C ILE A 1018 -13.20 5.46 -29.49
N GLU A 1019 -14.50 5.73 -29.32
CA GLU A 1019 -15.59 4.96 -29.93
C GLU A 1019 -15.46 4.73 -31.45
N PRO A 1020 -15.12 5.74 -32.29
CA PRO A 1020 -14.98 5.55 -33.74
C PRO A 1020 -13.68 4.87 -34.20
N LEU A 1021 -12.71 4.57 -33.31
CA LEU A 1021 -11.43 3.98 -33.72
C LEU A 1021 -11.61 2.55 -34.28
N THR A 1022 -11.06 2.30 -35.46
CA THR A 1022 -10.99 0.97 -36.09
C THR A 1022 -9.69 0.23 -35.76
N LYS A 1023 -9.61 -1.07 -36.08
CA LYS A 1023 -8.36 -1.84 -35.95
C LYS A 1023 -7.31 -1.33 -36.94
N GLU A 1024 -7.74 -0.91 -38.13
CA GLU A 1024 -6.94 -0.27 -39.18
C GLU A 1024 -6.35 1.06 -38.73
N ASP A 1025 -7.13 1.92 -38.04
CA ASP A 1025 -6.66 3.18 -37.44
C ASP A 1025 -5.54 2.96 -36.42
N MET A 1026 -5.63 1.87 -35.67
CA MET A 1026 -4.67 1.49 -34.65
C MET A 1026 -3.42 0.86 -35.25
N LEU A 1027 -3.55 0.00 -36.27
CA LEU A 1027 -2.43 -0.55 -37.04
C LEU A 1027 -1.64 0.53 -37.78
N ALA A 1028 -2.32 1.49 -38.41
CA ALA A 1028 -1.67 2.60 -39.10
C ALA A 1028 -0.90 3.52 -38.11
N PHE A 1029 -1.48 3.77 -36.93
CA PHE A 1029 -0.81 4.51 -35.85
C PHE A 1029 0.37 3.73 -35.26
N TYR A 1030 0.20 2.43 -35.01
CA TYR A 1030 1.25 1.59 -34.45
C TYR A 1030 2.48 1.50 -35.37
N ARG A 1031 2.26 1.21 -36.67
CA ARG A 1031 3.33 1.12 -37.68
C ARG A 1031 4.11 2.42 -37.84
N SER A 1032 3.47 3.58 -37.69
CA SER A 1032 4.12 4.89 -37.85
C SER A 1032 4.84 5.39 -36.60
N VAL A 1033 4.50 4.90 -35.40
CA VAL A 1033 5.05 5.45 -34.14
C VAL A 1033 5.84 4.44 -33.30
N PHE A 1034 5.49 3.16 -33.31
CA PHE A 1034 6.00 2.17 -32.34
C PHE A 1034 7.11 1.26 -32.89
N LEU A 1035 6.98 0.81 -34.14
CA LEU A 1035 7.93 -0.13 -34.75
C LEU A 1035 9.38 0.40 -34.73
N PRO A 1036 10.38 -0.43 -34.37
CA PRO A 1036 11.79 0.00 -34.38
C PRO A 1036 12.32 0.46 -35.74
N SER A 1037 11.71 -0.02 -36.83
CA SER A 1037 12.00 0.38 -38.21
C SER A 1037 11.35 1.72 -38.63
N SER A 1038 10.50 2.33 -37.80
CA SER A 1038 9.82 3.58 -38.16
C SER A 1038 10.79 4.77 -38.11
N PRO A 1039 10.93 5.55 -39.21
CA PRO A 1039 11.78 6.74 -39.22
C PRO A 1039 11.25 7.87 -38.32
N SER A 1040 9.93 7.86 -38.04
CA SER A 1040 9.23 8.86 -37.22
C SER A 1040 9.13 8.49 -35.74
N ARG A 1041 9.64 7.31 -35.31
CA ARG A 1041 9.66 6.90 -33.89
C ARG A 1041 10.47 7.89 -33.05
N ILE A 1042 9.88 8.39 -31.96
CA ILE A 1042 10.55 9.24 -30.97
C ILE A 1042 10.67 8.45 -29.66
N LYS A 1043 11.90 8.11 -29.27
CA LYS A 1043 12.24 7.22 -28.14
C LYS A 1043 13.11 7.93 -27.11
N THR A 1044 12.86 7.66 -25.82
CA THR A 1044 13.85 7.86 -24.75
C THR A 1044 13.93 6.63 -23.85
N SER A 1045 15.13 6.11 -23.59
CA SER A 1045 15.38 5.11 -22.56
C SER A 1045 16.15 5.70 -21.37
N THR A 1046 15.78 5.29 -20.16
CA THR A 1046 16.49 5.59 -18.91
C THR A 1046 16.99 4.27 -18.34
N HIS A 1047 18.30 4.14 -18.14
CA HIS A 1047 18.95 2.94 -17.62
C HIS A 1047 19.49 3.21 -16.20
N LEU A 1048 19.03 2.44 -15.21
CA LEU A 1048 19.59 2.38 -13.87
C LEU A 1048 20.38 1.08 -13.72
N ASN A 1049 21.71 1.18 -13.76
CA ASN A 1049 22.60 0.03 -13.83
C ASN A 1049 23.05 -0.43 -12.43
N ALA A 1050 23.00 -1.75 -12.19
CA ALA A 1050 23.54 -2.36 -10.98
C ALA A 1050 25.07 -2.26 -10.91
N GLN A 1051 25.63 -2.30 -9.70
CA GLN A 1051 27.09 -2.40 -9.47
C GLN A 1051 27.56 -3.84 -9.22
N ALA A 1052 26.63 -4.72 -8.87
CA ALA A 1052 26.88 -6.11 -8.52
C ALA A 1052 26.01 -7.04 -9.36
N SER A 1053 26.46 -8.28 -9.49
CA SER A 1053 25.67 -9.41 -9.99
C SER A 1053 25.47 -10.44 -8.86
N ALA A 1054 24.66 -11.48 -9.08
CA ALA A 1054 24.52 -12.56 -8.10
C ALA A 1054 25.87 -13.23 -7.80
N GLU A 1055 26.68 -13.47 -8.84
CA GLU A 1055 28.02 -14.05 -8.75
C GLU A 1055 28.98 -13.12 -8.01
N SER A 1056 28.92 -11.80 -8.25
CA SER A 1056 29.81 -10.84 -7.60
C SER A 1056 29.47 -10.58 -6.14
N ILE A 1057 28.25 -10.90 -5.69
CA ILE A 1057 27.91 -10.95 -4.25
C ILE A 1057 28.33 -12.30 -3.65
N ALA A 1058 28.13 -13.41 -4.35
CA ALA A 1058 28.58 -14.72 -3.88
C ALA A 1058 30.12 -14.77 -3.71
N ALA A 1059 30.88 -14.06 -4.56
CA ALA A 1059 32.33 -13.90 -4.45
C ALA A 1059 32.80 -12.92 -3.35
N LYS A 1060 31.89 -12.23 -2.63
CA LYS A 1060 32.22 -11.41 -1.43
C LYS A 1060 32.21 -12.24 -0.13
N VAL A 1061 31.85 -13.52 -0.19
CA VAL A 1061 31.87 -14.45 0.96
C VAL A 1061 33.32 -14.75 1.35
N ASP A 1062 33.62 -14.86 2.65
CA ASP A 1062 34.97 -15.17 3.14
C ASP A 1062 35.45 -16.52 2.56
N PRO A 1063 36.65 -16.62 1.96
CA PRO A 1063 37.20 -17.89 1.50
C PRO A 1063 37.23 -19.02 2.55
N ALA A 1064 37.33 -18.70 3.84
CA ALA A 1064 37.19 -19.69 4.92
C ALA A 1064 35.74 -20.18 5.06
N GLU A 1065 34.75 -19.30 4.91
CA GLU A 1065 33.33 -19.63 4.88
C GLU A 1065 32.95 -20.41 3.60
N GLN A 1066 33.57 -20.09 2.44
CA GLN A 1066 33.43 -20.86 1.20
C GLN A 1066 34.00 -22.29 1.36
N LYS A 1067 35.23 -22.43 1.89
CA LYS A 1067 35.86 -23.72 2.20
C LYS A 1067 35.02 -24.54 3.17
N ARG A 1068 34.41 -23.90 4.18
CA ARG A 1068 33.50 -24.59 5.10
C ARG A 1068 32.22 -25.06 4.40
N LYS A 1069 31.50 -24.19 3.68
CA LYS A 1069 30.28 -24.58 2.96
C LYS A 1069 30.51 -25.71 1.94
N LEU A 1070 31.66 -25.71 1.26
CA LEU A 1070 32.07 -26.80 0.37
C LEU A 1070 32.23 -28.12 1.14
N ALA A 1071 32.88 -28.09 2.31
CA ALA A 1071 32.99 -29.26 3.19
C ALA A 1071 31.64 -29.71 3.76
N ASP A 1072 30.77 -28.80 4.23
CA ASP A 1072 29.43 -29.14 4.73
C ASP A 1072 28.56 -29.78 3.63
N THR A 1073 28.65 -29.28 2.39
CA THR A 1073 27.87 -29.82 1.25
C THR A 1073 28.40 -31.20 0.82
N LEU A 1074 29.72 -31.37 0.69
CA LEU A 1074 30.31 -32.67 0.36
C LEU A 1074 30.09 -33.70 1.47
N ALA A 1075 30.10 -33.29 2.76
CA ALA A 1075 29.76 -34.15 3.88
C ALA A 1075 28.31 -34.65 3.84
N GLN A 1076 27.36 -33.84 3.38
CA GLN A 1076 25.97 -34.28 3.18
C GLN A 1076 25.89 -35.36 2.09
N VAL A 1077 26.59 -35.18 0.96
CA VAL A 1077 26.65 -36.20 -0.11
C VAL A 1077 27.32 -37.48 0.37
N PHE A 1078 28.45 -37.39 1.09
CA PHE A 1078 29.13 -38.55 1.67
C PHE A 1078 28.24 -39.27 2.69
N THR A 1079 27.47 -38.54 3.50
CA THR A 1079 26.49 -39.12 4.44
C THR A 1079 25.37 -39.88 3.70
N GLN A 1080 24.86 -39.34 2.58
CA GLN A 1080 23.90 -40.05 1.73
C GLN A 1080 24.47 -41.34 1.11
N LEU A 1081 25.78 -41.37 0.85
CA LEU A 1081 26.53 -42.54 0.39
C LEU A 1081 27.00 -43.46 1.54
N GLY A 1082 26.53 -43.24 2.77
CA GLY A 1082 26.80 -44.09 3.95
C GLY A 1082 28.13 -43.80 4.66
N VAL A 1083 28.77 -42.66 4.40
CA VAL A 1083 30.06 -42.25 4.98
C VAL A 1083 29.85 -41.13 6.01
N ASP A 1084 29.93 -41.49 7.29
CA ASP A 1084 29.96 -40.53 8.40
C ASP A 1084 31.19 -39.61 8.26
N THR A 1085 30.97 -38.29 8.29
CA THR A 1085 31.94 -37.29 7.82
C THR A 1085 32.20 -36.19 8.86
N ASP A 1086 33.37 -36.25 9.48
CA ASP A 1086 33.99 -35.13 10.20
C ASP A 1086 34.27 -33.97 9.23
N VAL A 1087 33.40 -32.96 9.27
CA VAL A 1087 33.48 -31.74 8.44
C VAL A 1087 34.68 -30.87 8.80
N ASP A 1088 35.14 -30.85 10.05
CA ASP A 1088 36.30 -30.04 10.47
C ASP A 1088 37.59 -30.60 9.86
N ALA A 1089 37.71 -31.93 9.80
CA ALA A 1089 38.82 -32.60 9.11
C ALA A 1089 38.71 -32.49 7.58
N LEU A 1090 37.50 -32.46 7.00
CA LEU A 1090 37.31 -32.23 5.56
C LEU A 1090 37.60 -30.77 5.16
N THR A 1091 37.15 -29.79 5.96
CA THR A 1091 37.43 -28.35 5.73
C THR A 1091 38.94 -28.11 5.62
N LYS A 1092 39.73 -28.72 6.52
CA LYS A 1092 41.20 -28.63 6.54
C LYS A 1092 41.90 -29.22 5.31
N ARG A 1093 41.24 -30.13 4.57
CA ARG A 1093 41.79 -30.63 3.28
C ARG A 1093 41.66 -29.57 2.18
N PHE A 1094 40.68 -28.67 2.28
CA PHE A 1094 40.56 -27.54 1.37
C PHE A 1094 41.43 -26.34 1.76
N ASP A 1095 42.01 -26.27 2.96
CA ASP A 1095 42.95 -25.19 3.33
C ASP A 1095 44.14 -25.10 2.35
N VAL A 1096 44.65 -26.25 1.89
CA VAL A 1096 45.77 -26.36 0.94
C VAL A 1096 45.35 -26.31 -0.54
N VAL A 1097 44.05 -26.18 -0.84
CA VAL A 1097 43.52 -26.04 -2.20
C VAL A 1097 43.07 -24.59 -2.43
N ASP A 1098 43.42 -24.01 -3.57
CA ASP A 1098 42.75 -22.80 -4.05
C ASP A 1098 41.44 -23.20 -4.74
N ILE A 1099 40.38 -23.34 -3.93
CA ILE A 1099 39.05 -23.69 -4.44
C ILE A 1099 38.52 -22.63 -5.41
N ASN A 1100 38.95 -21.36 -5.27
CA ASN A 1100 38.47 -20.24 -6.08
C ASN A 1100 39.10 -20.17 -7.48
N ALA A 1101 40.17 -20.94 -7.71
CA ALA A 1101 40.68 -21.23 -9.06
C ALA A 1101 39.72 -22.13 -9.87
N GLY A 1102 38.77 -22.81 -9.22
CA GLY A 1102 37.74 -23.61 -9.89
C GLY A 1102 38.20 -24.96 -10.45
N ASP A 1103 39.41 -25.41 -10.07
CA ASP A 1103 39.91 -26.73 -10.46
C ASP A 1103 39.18 -27.84 -9.69
N GLN A 1104 38.16 -28.39 -10.34
CA GLN A 1104 37.43 -29.56 -9.87
C GLN A 1104 38.36 -30.72 -9.50
N LYS A 1105 39.49 -30.91 -10.21
CA LYS A 1105 40.40 -32.02 -9.94
C LYS A 1105 41.08 -31.86 -8.59
N SER A 1106 41.71 -30.71 -8.30
CA SER A 1106 42.33 -30.47 -6.99
C SER A 1106 41.32 -30.56 -5.83
N ILE A 1107 40.07 -30.15 -6.05
CA ILE A 1107 38.99 -30.29 -5.06
C ILE A 1107 38.65 -31.78 -4.82
N LEU A 1108 38.51 -32.57 -5.89
CA LEU A 1108 38.23 -34.01 -5.79
C LEU A 1108 39.41 -34.82 -5.24
N ASP A 1109 40.65 -34.48 -5.59
CA ASP A 1109 41.85 -35.12 -5.04
C ASP A 1109 41.97 -34.88 -3.53
N ALA A 1110 41.65 -33.67 -3.05
CA ALA A 1110 41.59 -33.37 -1.61
C ALA A 1110 40.45 -34.10 -0.88
N ALA A 1111 39.28 -34.22 -1.51
CA ALA A 1111 38.16 -34.99 -0.99
C ALA A 1111 38.42 -36.51 -1.00
N ALA A 1112 39.11 -37.03 -2.02
CA ALA A 1112 39.54 -38.42 -2.11
C ALA A 1112 40.60 -38.76 -1.05
N ALA A 1113 41.53 -37.83 -0.78
CA ALA A 1113 42.50 -37.95 0.30
C ALA A 1113 41.80 -37.99 1.67
N TYR A 1114 40.77 -37.16 1.89
CA TYR A 1114 39.91 -37.27 3.08
C TYR A 1114 39.28 -38.67 3.20
N LEU A 1115 38.60 -39.14 2.15
CA LEU A 1115 37.89 -40.42 2.19
C LEU A 1115 38.82 -41.61 2.44
N LYS A 1116 40.03 -41.59 1.88
CA LYS A 1116 41.05 -42.64 2.06
C LYS A 1116 41.75 -42.57 3.42
N GLU A 1117 42.14 -41.38 3.89
CA GLU A 1117 43.04 -41.21 5.04
C GLU A 1117 42.30 -40.90 6.35
N ASN A 1118 41.25 -40.09 6.30
CA ASN A 1118 40.43 -39.72 7.47
C ASN A 1118 39.28 -40.71 7.69
N ALA A 1119 38.41 -40.89 6.68
CA ALA A 1119 37.23 -41.76 6.79
C ALA A 1119 37.52 -43.26 6.56
N LYS A 1120 38.72 -43.61 6.05
CA LYS A 1120 39.21 -44.98 5.84
C LYS A 1120 38.31 -45.85 4.93
N ILE A 1121 37.70 -45.21 3.94
CA ILE A 1121 36.83 -45.86 2.95
C ILE A 1121 37.66 -46.71 1.98
N ALA A 1122 37.12 -47.85 1.56
CA ALA A 1122 37.78 -48.77 0.64
C ALA A 1122 38.07 -48.10 -0.71
N ALA A 1123 39.25 -48.39 -1.28
CA ALA A 1123 39.75 -47.69 -2.48
C ALA A 1123 38.77 -47.73 -3.66
N GLU A 1124 38.16 -48.90 -3.92
CA GLU A 1124 37.14 -49.12 -4.96
C GLU A 1124 35.92 -48.20 -4.79
N THR A 1125 35.47 -47.99 -3.55
CA THR A 1125 34.36 -47.09 -3.22
C THR A 1125 34.76 -45.61 -3.37
N VAL A 1126 36.00 -45.24 -3.01
CA VAL A 1126 36.47 -43.86 -3.25
C VAL A 1126 36.61 -43.57 -4.74
N GLU A 1127 37.03 -44.54 -5.56
CA GLU A 1127 37.08 -44.37 -7.02
C GLU A 1127 35.68 -44.20 -7.63
N GLN A 1128 34.66 -44.90 -7.13
CA GLN A 1128 33.26 -44.68 -7.54
C GLN A 1128 32.76 -43.27 -7.17
N ILE A 1129 33.08 -42.78 -5.96
CA ILE A 1129 32.72 -41.41 -5.53
C ILE A 1129 33.43 -40.36 -6.40
N VAL A 1130 34.72 -40.54 -6.67
CA VAL A 1130 35.51 -39.61 -7.49
C VAL A 1130 35.05 -39.59 -8.96
N GLN A 1131 34.60 -40.73 -9.51
CA GLN A 1131 34.02 -40.78 -10.87
C GLN A 1131 32.73 -39.96 -11.02
N GLN A 1132 31.94 -39.82 -9.95
CA GLN A 1132 30.73 -38.97 -9.94
C GLN A 1132 31.04 -37.51 -9.55
N GLY A 1133 32.24 -37.26 -9.03
CA GLY A 1133 32.67 -35.97 -8.50
C GLY A 1133 32.60 -34.77 -9.46
N PRO A 1134 32.97 -34.87 -10.75
CA PRO A 1134 33.01 -33.71 -11.64
C PRO A 1134 31.63 -33.09 -11.88
N SER A 1135 30.62 -33.89 -12.21
CA SER A 1135 29.25 -33.42 -12.43
C SER A 1135 28.59 -32.93 -11.13
N LEU A 1136 28.96 -33.50 -9.99
CA LEU A 1136 28.54 -33.03 -8.67
C LEU A 1136 29.13 -31.65 -8.36
N LEU A 1137 30.42 -31.42 -8.62
CA LEU A 1137 31.07 -30.12 -8.41
C LEU A 1137 30.60 -29.06 -9.42
N GLU A 1138 30.29 -29.43 -10.65
CA GLU A 1138 29.70 -28.55 -11.65
C GLU A 1138 28.36 -27.94 -11.18
N GLN A 1139 27.58 -28.70 -10.39
CA GLN A 1139 26.35 -28.22 -9.76
C GLN A 1139 26.62 -27.45 -8.44
N ILE A 1140 27.52 -27.95 -7.59
CA ILE A 1140 27.77 -27.35 -6.26
C ILE A 1140 28.52 -26.02 -6.34
N LEU A 1141 29.61 -25.93 -7.10
CA LEU A 1141 30.54 -24.79 -7.03
C LEU A 1141 29.88 -23.44 -7.35
N PRO A 1142 29.04 -23.29 -8.40
CA PRO A 1142 28.34 -22.04 -8.66
C PRO A 1142 27.44 -21.60 -7.50
N SER A 1143 26.77 -22.55 -6.83
CA SER A 1143 25.90 -22.28 -5.67
C SER A 1143 26.65 -21.78 -4.42
N LEU A 1144 27.99 -21.93 -4.41
CA LEU A 1144 28.88 -21.47 -3.35
C LEU A 1144 29.66 -20.19 -3.72
N GLY A 1145 29.41 -19.61 -4.90
CA GLY A 1145 30.16 -18.46 -5.43
C GLY A 1145 31.56 -18.82 -5.95
N ILE A 1146 31.80 -20.10 -6.22
CA ILE A 1146 33.08 -20.63 -6.71
C ILE A 1146 32.96 -20.81 -8.22
N ARG A 1147 33.96 -20.35 -8.98
CA ARG A 1147 34.01 -20.54 -10.44
C ARG A 1147 34.23 -22.02 -10.78
N SER A 1148 33.69 -22.49 -11.90
CA SER A 1148 34.17 -23.71 -12.57
C SER A 1148 35.24 -23.35 -13.61
N ALA A 1149 36.32 -24.12 -13.67
CA ALA A 1149 37.30 -23.99 -14.74
C ALA A 1149 36.71 -24.51 -16.07
N PRO A 1150 37.01 -23.88 -17.24
CA PRO A 1150 36.55 -24.39 -18.53
C PRO A 1150 37.15 -25.78 -18.83
N ALA A 1151 36.32 -26.71 -19.31
CA ALA A 1151 36.82 -28.02 -19.71
C ALA A 1151 37.74 -27.92 -20.94
N HIS A 1152 38.96 -28.43 -20.82
CA HIS A 1152 39.88 -28.57 -21.96
C HIS A 1152 39.32 -29.62 -22.94
N VAL A 1153 38.92 -29.17 -24.13
CA VAL A 1153 38.69 -30.04 -25.29
C VAL A 1153 39.96 -30.05 -26.13
N GLU A 1154 40.66 -31.18 -26.17
CA GLU A 1154 41.74 -31.40 -27.12
C GLU A 1154 41.15 -31.55 -28.53
N ILE A 1155 41.55 -30.68 -29.46
CA ILE A 1155 41.24 -30.78 -30.89
C ILE A 1155 42.57 -30.91 -31.62
N ASP A 1156 42.90 -32.13 -32.07
CA ASP A 1156 44.05 -32.37 -32.94
C ASP A 1156 43.82 -31.74 -34.32
N GLY A 1157 44.34 -30.53 -34.51
CA GLY A 1157 44.35 -29.80 -35.78
C GLY A 1157 45.20 -28.53 -35.66
N GLU A 1158 46.17 -28.35 -36.56
CA GLU A 1158 47.17 -27.28 -36.43
C GLU A 1158 46.57 -25.85 -36.49
N PRO A 1159 47.16 -24.88 -35.74
CA PRO A 1159 46.52 -23.61 -35.46
C PRO A 1159 46.60 -22.59 -36.61
N GLY A 1160 45.47 -22.38 -37.29
CA GLY A 1160 45.22 -21.18 -38.10
C GLY A 1160 44.97 -19.95 -37.23
N GLY A 1161 46.03 -19.41 -36.62
CA GLY A 1161 45.93 -18.26 -35.71
C GLY A 1161 45.50 -16.96 -36.40
N VAL A 1162 44.49 -16.28 -35.84
CA VAL A 1162 44.10 -14.91 -36.22
C VAL A 1162 43.85 -14.09 -34.95
N ASP A 1163 44.82 -13.25 -34.58
CA ASP A 1163 44.58 -12.12 -33.68
C ASP A 1163 43.64 -11.12 -34.40
N GLY A 1164 42.34 -11.28 -34.13
CA GLY A 1164 41.27 -10.59 -34.82
C GLY A 1164 40.97 -9.20 -34.27
N HIS A 1165 41.90 -8.26 -34.41
CA HIS A 1165 41.51 -6.85 -34.49
C HIS A 1165 40.65 -6.69 -35.75
N ALA A 1166 39.33 -6.76 -35.60
CA ALA A 1166 38.39 -6.48 -36.68
C ALA A 1166 38.54 -5.02 -37.08
N LYS A 1167 39.26 -4.78 -38.18
CA LYS A 1167 39.01 -3.60 -38.98
C LYS A 1167 37.69 -3.78 -39.70
N ASP A 1168 36.96 -2.68 -39.78
CA ASP A 1168 36.02 -2.39 -40.86
C ASP A 1168 36.55 -2.92 -42.21
N ASP A 1169 35.74 -3.76 -42.86
CA ASP A 1169 35.84 -4.09 -44.27
C ASP A 1169 34.42 -4.41 -44.81
N GLY A 1170 33.55 -3.39 -44.82
CA GLY A 1170 32.53 -3.26 -45.87
C GLY A 1170 31.24 -4.10 -45.77
N LYS A 1171 30.61 -4.15 -44.58
CA LYS A 1171 29.14 -4.32 -44.46
C LYS A 1171 28.62 -3.33 -43.45
N ASP A 1172 27.76 -2.41 -43.89
CA ASP A 1172 27.28 -1.23 -43.15
C ASP A 1172 27.10 -1.49 -41.64
N GLU A 1173 28.11 -1.10 -40.85
CA GLU A 1173 27.91 -0.85 -39.43
C GLU A 1173 26.98 0.36 -39.34
N GLN A 1174 25.70 0.12 -39.08
CA GLN A 1174 24.80 1.20 -38.69
C GLN A 1174 25.30 1.74 -37.35
N GLU A 1175 26.00 2.88 -37.40
CA GLU A 1175 26.33 3.67 -36.21
C GLU A 1175 25.10 3.75 -35.31
N SER A 1176 25.26 3.41 -34.04
CA SER A 1176 24.15 3.35 -33.07
C SER A 1176 23.44 4.71 -33.03
N LYS A 1177 22.24 4.77 -33.64
CA LYS A 1177 21.42 6.00 -33.75
C LYS A 1177 21.04 6.60 -32.38
N THR A 1178 21.13 5.81 -31.32
CA THR A 1178 20.91 6.23 -29.93
C THR A 1178 21.96 7.24 -29.46
N VAL A 1179 21.51 8.46 -29.13
CA VAL A 1179 22.35 9.53 -28.58
C VAL A 1179 22.31 9.47 -27.05
N VAL A 1180 23.47 9.33 -26.41
CA VAL A 1180 23.59 9.32 -24.93
C VAL A 1180 23.50 10.75 -24.38
N ILE A 1181 22.81 10.93 -23.25
CA ILE A 1181 22.65 12.22 -22.55
C ILE A 1181 23.61 12.26 -21.35
N ASP A 1182 24.81 12.79 -21.54
CA ASP A 1182 25.77 13.00 -20.44
C ASP A 1182 25.47 14.26 -19.61
N ASP A 1183 25.04 15.35 -20.28
CA ASP A 1183 24.65 16.62 -19.65
C ASP A 1183 23.17 16.93 -19.95
N VAL A 1184 22.33 16.74 -18.94
CA VAL A 1184 20.88 16.99 -19.02
C VAL A 1184 20.56 18.49 -19.11
N GLN A 1185 21.40 19.40 -18.59
CA GLN A 1185 21.18 20.85 -18.71
C GLN A 1185 21.50 21.32 -20.13
N ALA A 1186 22.63 20.90 -20.72
CA ALA A 1186 22.97 21.18 -22.11
C ALA A 1186 21.96 20.57 -23.10
N PHE A 1187 21.57 19.31 -22.89
CA PHE A 1187 20.53 18.63 -23.68
C PHE A 1187 19.21 19.41 -23.69
N LYS A 1188 18.71 19.83 -22.52
CA LYS A 1188 17.46 20.60 -22.40
C LYS A 1188 17.58 22.02 -22.99
N ALA A 1189 18.76 22.62 -22.94
CA ALA A 1189 19.01 23.95 -23.52
C ALA A 1189 19.05 23.92 -25.07
N GLY A 1190 19.40 22.79 -25.68
CA GLY A 1190 19.41 22.60 -27.13
C GLY A 1190 18.05 22.34 -27.77
N LEU A 1191 17.00 22.09 -26.97
CA LEU A 1191 15.68 21.66 -27.47
C LEU A 1191 14.60 22.76 -27.39
N PRO A 1192 13.61 22.78 -28.30
CA PRO A 1192 12.44 23.64 -28.17
C PRO A 1192 11.61 23.26 -26.93
N LEU A 1193 10.74 24.17 -26.50
CA LEU A 1193 9.75 23.90 -25.45
C LEU A 1193 8.35 23.75 -26.03
N SER A 1194 7.56 22.83 -25.46
CA SER A 1194 6.17 22.59 -25.85
C SER A 1194 5.32 23.85 -25.73
N ALA A 1195 4.18 23.84 -26.41
CA ALA A 1195 3.09 24.74 -26.04
C ALA A 1195 2.77 24.59 -24.54
N ALA A 1196 2.40 25.72 -23.94
CA ALA A 1196 1.81 25.75 -22.61
C ALA A 1196 0.38 25.18 -22.66
N PRO A 1197 -0.09 24.46 -21.62
CA PRO A 1197 -1.51 24.21 -21.39
C PRO A 1197 -2.33 25.50 -21.48
N ARG A 1198 -3.59 25.36 -21.88
CA ARG A 1198 -4.58 26.44 -21.95
C ARG A 1198 -5.96 25.89 -21.54
N PRO A 1199 -6.86 26.73 -21.01
CA PRO A 1199 -8.26 26.37 -20.84
C PRO A 1199 -8.86 25.86 -22.16
N VAL A 1200 -9.63 24.77 -22.10
CA VAL A 1200 -10.35 24.22 -23.27
C VAL A 1200 -11.66 24.95 -23.59
N LYS A 1201 -12.08 25.83 -22.68
CA LYS A 1201 -13.27 26.68 -22.66
C LYS A 1201 -12.90 28.03 -22.04
N ASP A 1202 -13.66 29.08 -22.28
CA ASP A 1202 -13.39 30.36 -21.59
C ASP A 1202 -13.72 30.23 -20.10
N LEU A 1203 -12.95 30.88 -19.22
CA LEU A 1203 -13.20 30.79 -17.78
C LEU A 1203 -14.54 31.43 -17.38
N SER A 1204 -15.02 32.40 -18.16
CA SER A 1204 -16.33 33.04 -17.97
C SER A 1204 -17.52 32.08 -18.19
N GLU A 1205 -17.35 30.97 -18.91
CA GLU A 1205 -18.39 29.91 -19.02
C GLU A 1205 -18.68 29.24 -17.66
N PHE A 1206 -17.72 29.27 -16.73
CA PHE A 1206 -17.86 28.72 -15.39
C PHE A 1206 -18.31 29.74 -14.35
N GLU A 1207 -18.31 31.04 -14.66
CA GLU A 1207 -18.62 32.09 -13.69
C GLU A 1207 -20.09 32.06 -13.25
N GLU A 1208 -20.31 32.20 -11.94
CA GLU A 1208 -21.64 32.25 -11.34
C GLU A 1208 -22.01 33.69 -10.96
N THR A 1209 -22.33 34.48 -11.98
CA THR A 1209 -22.52 35.93 -11.93
C THR A 1209 -23.83 36.40 -11.31
N GLU A 1210 -24.72 35.49 -10.89
CA GLU A 1210 -26.00 35.85 -10.27
C GLU A 1210 -25.81 36.56 -8.92
N PRO A 1211 -26.24 37.83 -8.77
CA PRO A 1211 -26.36 38.46 -7.47
C PRO A 1211 -27.53 37.84 -6.71
N LYS A 1212 -27.37 37.64 -5.40
CA LYS A 1212 -28.38 37.00 -4.56
C LYS A 1212 -29.73 37.74 -4.57
N LEU A 1213 -30.80 36.94 -4.55
CA LEU A 1213 -32.08 37.26 -3.92
C LEU A 1213 -32.00 37.07 -2.40
#